data_AF-A0A7V3VTU3-F1
#
_entry.id   AF-A0A7V3VTU3-F1
#
_cell.length_a   1.000
_cell.length_b   1.000
_cell.length_c   1.000
_cell.angle_alpha   90.00
_cell.angle_beta   90.00
_cell.angle_gamma   90.00
#
_symmetry.space_group_name_H-M   'P 1'
#
loop_
_entity.id
_entity.type
_entity.pdbx_description
1 polymer ?
#
loop_
_entity_poly.entity_id
_entity_poly.type
_entity_poly.pdbx_seq_one_letter_code
_entity_poly.pdbx_strand_id
1 'polypeptide(L)'
;MKIINHLKQKLHSGWVIANHILVSFHVAFISSVLCIPKGLQGKEVLGFVFTSIDTIISAIFWYVSFHTGIAIHEMGHYLRAVKLNALNESILPDAQKRYRSKGFAKILWYIEMFIKIPYGKFTGVKKEGLTYYPEAPFNLSVAAAGPEMSGNMALVMLPIAIILLAGGLIGEHIILTYLGRLCLGIGTVGLLDFLLADPGKYREFKERESKAKLKAQKIEVTRVGWSARAKEVKKMMMEKRIQTIKLPDGDVVCPPWQFRNCGMGGRHTEKEYPESNISMQEMMFIPLCAKNYEEAQMITVALQSRLKEIIEKSEGARVMGIGLEGGLAPYIAKEPGDIIPEQRLWRMAIQAIKDIGFRPGEDVALAFDPALSELSNAYREEFNQPDAVGMYYFWRSEEKVVMSRDQLIDLYKKTVDELPIFMLEDAFAEDDYEGWRLLMKELGDNLFIVGDDIVTTRDSTIEKCADDGLMNVSLIKANQIGTLSETLIAMLVALGKGMDLLVSHRSKSPNDDMEAQIALSANTMGLKAGGGANTERLFKYGSITKIMKELEIAQEKEYERKEHPEVTNFLNNLVITDIIAYEEPTNAGIPSVGVNIYAGIPGSWEYKKILKMTGSTPLGTSAGTGEAIHLVDSTIEKSPLIERYAGLFAPQPDKTYKFKKGIKEIEILEKNDPELSALWQKVQRYDGKGCLNAVSNIMNIIAPQFLGKRISEFKSISTVDKLLLNLELETAIARGKVGKDAPIDERIEIMQRKGNLGMNAILSVSLAMGRLIAHIQGKELWQLLREEMKQLIASTVVAHGGLEIIKDFIPDEKIRKIQSADKELAQILSAELPFSTLVKILQQVEQKLKKENKKLYQVLREQAKIYL
;
A
#
# COMPACT_ATOMS: atom_id res chain seq x y z
N MET A 1 -37.27 -10.93 15.98
CA MET A 1 -36.09 -10.03 15.95
C MET A 1 -35.96 -9.22 14.65
N LYS A 2 -35.94 -9.81 13.44
CA LYS A 2 -35.82 -9.05 12.17
C LYS A 2 -36.96 -8.02 11.93
N ILE A 3 -38.20 -8.36 12.24
CA ILE A 3 -39.35 -7.43 12.13
C ILE A 3 -39.27 -6.30 13.17
N ILE A 4 -38.85 -6.61 14.39
CA ILE A 4 -38.63 -5.61 15.45
C ILE A 4 -37.48 -4.69 15.10
N ASN A 5 -36.39 -5.21 14.53
CA ASN A 5 -35.28 -4.40 14.03
C ASN A 5 -35.70 -3.56 12.82
N HIS A 6 -36.52 -4.09 11.90
CA HIS A 6 -37.06 -3.33 10.77
C HIS A 6 -38.04 -2.23 11.20
N LEU A 7 -38.89 -2.50 12.19
CA LEU A 7 -39.78 -1.51 12.82
C LEU A 7 -38.99 -0.47 13.61
N LYS A 8 -37.95 -0.86 14.37
CA LYS A 8 -37.02 0.07 15.03
C LYS A 8 -36.30 0.95 14.02
N GLN A 9 -35.88 0.39 12.89
CA GLN A 9 -35.19 1.11 11.82
C GLN A 9 -36.12 2.11 11.11
N LYS A 10 -37.39 1.74 10.86
CA LYS A 10 -38.43 2.66 10.36
C LYS A 10 -38.85 3.74 11.36
N LEU A 11 -38.88 3.41 12.66
CA LEU A 11 -39.09 4.37 13.73
C LEU A 11 -37.92 5.36 13.83
N HIS A 12 -36.68 4.89 13.67
CA HIS A 12 -35.47 5.73 13.72
C HIS A 12 -35.36 6.72 12.57
N SER A 13 -35.79 6.35 11.35
CA SER A 13 -35.62 7.16 10.14
C SER A 13 -36.57 8.36 10.03
N GLY A 14 -37.65 8.41 10.82
CA GLY A 14 -38.61 9.53 10.85
C GLY A 14 -38.65 10.31 12.17
N TRP A 15 -37.85 9.90 13.17
CA TRP A 15 -38.02 10.38 14.55
C TRP A 15 -37.52 11.81 14.78
N VAL A 16 -36.44 12.21 14.10
CA VAL A 16 -35.79 13.52 14.31
C VAL A 16 -36.71 14.67 13.90
N ILE A 17 -37.31 14.57 12.70
CA ILE A 17 -38.24 15.61 12.20
C ILE A 17 -39.63 15.50 12.81
N ALA A 18 -40.11 14.28 13.11
CA ALA A 18 -41.31 14.12 13.92
C ALA A 18 -41.13 14.80 15.29
N ASN A 19 -39.95 14.71 15.91
CA ASN A 19 -39.60 15.45 17.11
C ASN A 19 -39.53 16.95 16.86
N HIS A 20 -38.87 17.46 15.81
CA HIS A 20 -38.84 18.91 15.56
C HIS A 20 -40.25 19.49 15.43
N ILE A 21 -41.14 18.85 14.68
CA ILE A 21 -42.54 19.28 14.50
C ILE A 21 -43.33 19.17 15.80
N LEU A 22 -43.23 18.03 16.48
CA LEU A 22 -44.02 17.75 17.69
C LEU A 22 -43.54 18.59 18.89
N VAL A 23 -42.24 18.71 19.10
CA VAL A 23 -41.65 19.50 20.19
C VAL A 23 -41.96 20.98 19.98
N SER A 24 -41.74 21.51 18.78
CA SER A 24 -42.05 22.91 18.49
C SER A 24 -43.53 23.21 18.70
N PHE A 25 -44.42 22.27 18.36
CA PHE A 25 -45.85 22.40 18.63
C PHE A 25 -46.12 22.47 20.13
N HIS A 26 -45.65 21.49 20.90
CA HIS A 26 -45.87 21.45 22.35
C HIS A 26 -45.30 22.70 23.04
N VAL A 27 -44.08 23.11 22.71
CA VAL A 27 -43.46 24.28 23.36
C VAL A 27 -44.20 25.57 22.99
N ALA A 28 -44.59 25.76 21.73
CA ALA A 28 -45.29 26.97 21.30
C ALA A 28 -46.66 27.11 21.98
N PHE A 29 -47.43 26.02 22.05
CA PHE A 29 -48.77 26.01 22.62
C PHE A 29 -48.79 25.90 24.15
N ILE A 30 -47.88 25.17 24.79
CA ILE A 30 -47.79 25.13 26.26
C ILE A 30 -47.31 26.48 26.81
N SER A 31 -46.33 27.11 26.14
CA SER A 31 -45.81 28.41 26.58
C SER A 31 -46.81 29.55 26.43
N SER A 32 -47.93 29.36 25.70
CA SER A 32 -49.05 30.32 25.64
C SER A 32 -49.68 30.59 27.01
N VAL A 33 -49.57 29.65 27.93
CA VAL A 33 -50.05 29.79 29.31
C VAL A 33 -49.38 30.97 30.02
N LEU A 34 -48.15 31.34 29.62
CA LEU A 34 -47.42 32.50 30.14
C LEU A 34 -48.01 33.84 29.71
N CYS A 35 -48.96 33.83 28.78
CA CYS A 35 -49.64 35.02 28.25
C CYS A 35 -51.12 35.10 28.64
N ILE A 36 -51.60 34.24 29.56
CA ILE A 36 -53.01 34.21 29.96
C ILE A 36 -53.42 35.55 30.62
N PRO A 37 -54.47 36.22 30.11
CA PRO A 37 -55.06 37.37 30.79
C PRO A 37 -55.53 37.05 32.22
N LYS A 38 -55.30 37.99 33.15
CA LYS A 38 -55.74 37.87 34.55
C LYS A 38 -57.26 37.62 34.62
N GLY A 39 -57.68 36.52 35.23
CA GLY A 39 -59.09 36.20 35.51
C GLY A 39 -59.69 35.01 34.75
N LEU A 40 -59.02 34.45 33.75
CA LEU A 40 -59.51 33.25 33.01
C LEU A 40 -59.36 31.96 33.83
N GLN A 41 -60.39 31.11 33.85
CA GLN A 41 -60.35 29.82 34.57
C GLN A 41 -60.97 28.65 33.78
N GLY A 42 -60.54 27.43 34.09
CA GLY A 42 -61.14 26.20 33.55
C GLY A 42 -61.09 26.10 32.03
N LYS A 43 -62.25 25.94 31.37
CA LYS A 43 -62.35 25.78 29.91
C LYS A 43 -61.94 27.03 29.12
N GLU A 44 -61.99 28.20 29.74
CA GLU A 44 -61.65 29.47 29.08
C GLU A 44 -60.16 29.56 28.77
N VAL A 45 -59.31 28.91 29.56
CA VAL A 45 -57.87 28.78 29.29
C VAL A 45 -57.63 28.00 28.01
N LEU A 46 -58.31 26.87 27.82
CA LEU A 46 -58.24 26.09 26.57
C LEU A 46 -58.73 26.91 25.38
N GLY A 47 -59.79 27.71 25.56
CA GLY A 47 -60.27 28.67 24.58
C GLY A 47 -59.20 29.70 24.20
N PHE A 48 -58.48 30.25 25.18
CA PHE A 48 -57.37 31.16 24.94
C PHE A 48 -56.24 30.49 24.13
N VAL A 49 -55.82 29.28 24.51
CA VAL A 49 -54.69 28.59 23.86
C VAL A 49 -55.00 28.16 22.42
N PHE A 50 -56.23 27.73 22.14
CA PHE A 50 -56.57 27.08 20.86
C PHE A 50 -57.54 27.86 19.96
N THR A 51 -58.21 28.91 20.45
CA THR A 51 -59.18 29.68 19.66
C THR A 51 -58.98 31.20 19.67
N SER A 52 -57.96 31.71 20.37
CA SER A 52 -57.67 33.15 20.41
C SER A 52 -56.63 33.59 19.38
N ILE A 53 -56.31 34.89 19.39
CA ILE A 53 -55.18 35.42 18.60
C ILE A 53 -53.84 34.80 19.03
N ASP A 54 -53.71 34.33 20.27
CA ASP A 54 -52.51 33.63 20.74
C ASP A 54 -52.33 32.29 20.03
N THR A 55 -53.40 31.66 19.54
CA THR A 55 -53.32 30.47 18.68
C THR A 55 -52.53 30.76 17.41
N ILE A 56 -52.77 31.93 16.80
CA ILE A 56 -52.08 32.35 15.57
C ILE A 56 -50.60 32.63 15.88
N ILE A 57 -50.33 33.32 16.99
CA ILE A 57 -48.96 33.59 17.46
C ILE A 57 -48.22 32.28 17.75
N SER A 58 -48.87 31.34 18.45
CA SER A 58 -48.34 30.01 18.76
C SER A 58 -48.09 29.19 17.49
N ALA A 59 -48.98 29.27 16.49
CA ALA A 59 -48.78 28.62 15.21
C ALA A 59 -47.58 29.22 14.43
N ILE A 60 -47.39 30.54 14.48
CA ILE A 60 -46.20 31.19 13.92
C ILE A 60 -44.93 30.74 14.65
N PHE A 61 -44.93 30.73 15.99
CA PHE A 61 -43.79 30.30 16.79
C PHE A 61 -43.46 28.82 16.59
N TRP A 62 -44.49 27.98 16.47
CA TRP A 62 -44.36 26.58 16.10
C TRP A 62 -43.61 26.45 14.77
N TYR A 63 -44.11 27.12 13.73
CA TYR A 63 -43.52 27.08 12.40
C TYR A 63 -42.07 27.59 12.38
N VAL A 64 -41.81 28.74 13.00
CA VAL A 64 -40.46 29.33 13.04
C VAL A 64 -39.50 28.41 13.80
N SER A 65 -39.92 27.85 14.93
CA SER A 65 -39.06 26.95 15.73
C SER A 65 -38.76 25.65 15.00
N PHE A 66 -39.77 25.05 14.35
CA PHE A 66 -39.63 23.88 13.50
C PHE A 66 -38.67 24.14 12.32
N HIS A 67 -38.92 25.21 11.55
CA HIS A 67 -38.13 25.56 10.38
C HIS A 67 -36.67 25.83 10.77
N THR A 68 -36.47 26.61 11.84
CA THR A 68 -35.14 26.92 12.38
C THR A 68 -34.41 25.65 12.80
N GLY A 69 -35.08 24.72 13.50
CA GLY A 69 -34.50 23.44 13.92
C GLY A 69 -33.96 22.63 12.75
N ILE A 70 -34.78 22.40 11.72
CA ILE A 70 -34.35 21.67 10.52
C ILE A 70 -33.24 22.43 9.79
N ALA A 71 -33.43 23.72 9.55
CA ALA A 71 -32.48 24.54 8.82
C ALA A 71 -31.09 24.47 9.48
N ILE A 72 -31.02 24.75 10.79
CA ILE A 72 -29.76 24.76 11.52
C ILE A 72 -29.12 23.36 11.58
N HIS A 73 -29.88 22.30 11.84
CA HIS A 73 -29.32 20.94 11.86
C HIS A 73 -28.66 20.57 10.51
N GLU A 74 -29.41 20.72 9.43
CA GLU A 74 -28.97 20.33 8.09
C GLU A 74 -27.89 21.26 7.50
N MET A 75 -27.94 22.55 7.85
CA MET A 75 -26.83 23.47 7.57
C MET A 75 -25.54 22.97 8.22
N GLY A 76 -25.61 22.33 9.38
CA GLY A 76 -24.44 21.82 10.11
C GLY A 76 -23.76 20.71 9.32
N HIS A 77 -24.56 19.73 8.88
CA HIS A 77 -24.09 18.67 7.98
C HIS A 77 -23.51 19.23 6.68
N TYR A 78 -24.24 20.12 6.01
CA TYR A 78 -23.81 20.66 4.73
C TYR A 78 -22.53 21.49 4.83
N LEU A 79 -22.48 22.46 5.76
CA LEU A 79 -21.29 23.32 5.93
C LEU A 79 -20.07 22.50 6.33
N ARG A 80 -20.25 21.46 7.15
CA ARG A 80 -19.17 20.53 7.48
C ARG A 80 -18.72 19.76 6.24
N ALA A 81 -19.65 19.26 5.41
CA ALA A 81 -19.31 18.59 4.17
C ALA A 81 -18.56 19.50 3.18
N VAL A 82 -18.97 20.77 3.04
CA VAL A 82 -18.25 21.77 2.22
C VAL A 82 -16.84 21.98 2.75
N LYS A 83 -16.69 22.17 4.06
CA LYS A 83 -15.41 22.41 4.73
C LYS A 83 -14.42 21.25 4.54
N LEU A 84 -14.95 20.02 4.47
CA LEU A 84 -14.21 18.77 4.32
C LEU A 84 -14.09 18.31 2.88
N ASN A 85 -14.53 19.12 1.91
CA ASN A 85 -14.55 18.75 0.49
C ASN A 85 -15.34 17.44 0.21
N ALA A 86 -16.25 17.05 1.09
CA ALA A 86 -16.94 15.77 1.05
C ALA A 86 -18.22 15.80 0.17
N LEU A 87 -18.61 16.96 -0.36
CA LEU A 87 -19.73 17.05 -1.29
C LEU A 87 -19.41 16.41 -2.65
N ASN A 88 -20.47 15.99 -3.34
CA ASN A 88 -20.43 15.55 -4.72
C ASN A 88 -19.72 16.57 -5.64
N GLU A 89 -18.95 16.07 -6.60
CA GLU A 89 -18.03 16.85 -7.42
C GLU A 89 -18.72 17.90 -8.29
N SER A 90 -19.96 17.65 -8.70
CA SER A 90 -20.74 18.61 -9.49
C SER A 90 -21.15 19.86 -8.70
N ILE A 91 -21.15 19.80 -7.36
CA ILE A 91 -21.66 20.86 -6.47
C ILE A 91 -20.53 21.51 -5.68
N LEU A 92 -19.48 20.74 -5.39
CA LEU A 92 -18.39 21.14 -4.51
C LEU A 92 -17.69 22.45 -4.93
N PRO A 93 -17.34 22.70 -6.22
CA PRO A 93 -16.64 23.92 -6.61
C PRO A 93 -17.42 25.20 -6.30
N ASP A 94 -18.71 25.22 -6.63
CA ASP A 94 -19.59 26.37 -6.36
C ASP A 94 -19.82 26.56 -4.86
N ALA A 95 -20.00 25.46 -4.12
CA ALA A 95 -20.18 25.50 -2.68
C ALA A 95 -18.92 26.02 -1.96
N GLN A 96 -17.73 25.59 -2.36
CA GLN A 96 -16.46 26.10 -1.84
C GLN A 96 -16.26 27.58 -2.15
N LYS A 97 -16.57 28.00 -3.39
CA LYS A 97 -16.48 29.42 -3.79
C LYS A 97 -17.37 30.29 -2.89
N ARG A 98 -18.60 29.87 -2.63
CA ARG A 98 -19.52 30.58 -1.75
C ARG A 98 -19.08 30.51 -0.27
N TYR A 99 -18.52 29.38 0.17
CA TYR A 99 -17.99 29.22 1.52
C TYR A 99 -16.80 30.15 1.81
N ARG A 100 -15.89 30.31 0.83
CA ARG A 100 -14.71 31.19 0.89
C ARG A 100 -15.06 32.67 0.69
N SER A 101 -16.26 32.99 0.19
CA SER A 101 -16.71 34.38 0.06
C SER A 101 -16.74 35.11 1.41
N LYS A 102 -16.60 36.43 1.41
CA LYS A 102 -16.60 37.25 2.63
C LYS A 102 -17.73 38.28 2.60
N GLY A 103 -18.10 38.79 3.77
CA GLY A 103 -19.10 39.87 3.90
C GLY A 103 -20.51 39.45 3.47
N PHE A 104 -21.20 40.34 2.77
CA PHE A 104 -22.63 40.20 2.46
C PHE A 104 -22.98 38.98 1.60
N ALA A 105 -22.09 38.57 0.69
CA ALA A 105 -22.30 37.39 -0.16
C ALA A 105 -22.41 36.08 0.65
N LYS A 106 -21.60 35.93 1.70
CA LYS A 106 -21.64 34.77 2.59
C LYS A 106 -22.92 34.77 3.44
N ILE A 107 -23.35 35.94 3.88
CA ILE A 107 -24.61 36.11 4.63
C ILE A 107 -25.81 35.74 3.76
N LEU A 108 -25.87 36.23 2.52
CA LEU A 108 -26.92 35.87 1.56
C LEU A 108 -26.98 34.36 1.32
N TRP A 109 -25.82 33.70 1.24
CA TRP A 109 -25.77 32.25 1.07
C TRP A 109 -26.29 31.50 2.29
N TYR A 110 -25.95 31.92 3.51
CA TYR A 110 -26.52 31.33 4.73
C TYR A 110 -28.03 31.57 4.86
N ILE A 111 -28.53 32.73 4.43
CA ILE A 111 -29.98 33.01 4.36
C ILE A 111 -30.65 32.09 3.33
N GLU A 112 -30.04 31.94 2.15
CA GLU A 112 -30.53 31.04 1.12
C GLU A 112 -30.61 29.58 1.62
N MET A 113 -29.57 29.11 2.32
CA MET A 113 -29.55 27.81 2.98
C MET A 113 -30.70 27.68 3.98
N PHE A 114 -30.81 28.63 4.91
CA PHE A 114 -31.82 28.63 5.96
C PHE A 114 -33.23 28.49 5.39
N ILE A 115 -33.53 29.25 4.33
CA ILE A 115 -34.85 29.23 3.68
C ILE A 115 -35.09 27.95 2.90
N LYS A 116 -34.13 27.50 2.08
CA LYS A 116 -34.38 26.45 1.07
C LYS A 116 -34.21 25.02 1.60
N ILE A 117 -33.35 24.82 2.60
CA ILE A 117 -33.01 23.49 3.13
C ILE A 117 -34.23 22.77 3.73
N PRO A 118 -35.08 23.39 4.57
CA PRO A 118 -36.27 22.73 5.11
C PRO A 118 -37.32 22.31 4.08
N TYR A 119 -37.17 22.72 2.82
CA TYR A 119 -38.00 22.28 1.70
C TYR A 119 -37.30 21.30 0.76
N GLY A 120 -36.03 20.98 0.99
CA GLY A 120 -35.23 20.13 0.10
C GLY A 120 -34.95 20.77 -1.26
N LYS A 121 -34.97 22.11 -1.33
CA LYS A 121 -34.76 22.88 -2.57
C LYS A 121 -33.36 23.51 -2.65
N PHE A 122 -32.50 23.21 -1.68
CA PHE A 122 -31.14 23.73 -1.66
C PHE A 122 -30.19 22.76 -2.37
N THR A 123 -29.36 23.29 -3.26
CA THR A 123 -28.46 22.48 -4.09
C THR A 123 -27.47 21.69 -3.22
N GLY A 124 -27.46 20.36 -3.38
CA GLY A 124 -26.60 19.45 -2.63
C GLY A 124 -27.16 18.95 -1.30
N VAL A 125 -28.44 19.20 -1.02
CA VAL A 125 -29.20 18.54 0.05
C VAL A 125 -30.36 17.78 -0.58
N LYS A 126 -30.35 16.45 -0.48
CA LYS A 126 -31.45 15.60 -0.95
C LYS A 126 -32.48 15.41 0.15
N LYS A 127 -33.75 15.42 -0.24
CA LYS A 127 -34.88 15.07 0.63
C LYS A 127 -35.46 13.72 0.20
N GLU A 128 -35.39 12.74 1.09
CA GLU A 128 -36.06 11.44 0.92
C GLU A 128 -37.09 11.26 2.04
N GLY A 129 -38.37 11.39 1.69
CA GLY A 129 -39.46 11.41 2.66
C GLY A 129 -39.35 12.59 3.64
N LEU A 130 -39.21 12.28 4.93
CA LEU A 130 -39.00 13.26 6.01
C LEU A 130 -37.53 13.38 6.41
N THR A 131 -36.58 12.94 5.59
CA THR A 131 -35.16 13.01 5.93
C THR A 131 -34.38 13.81 4.91
N TYR A 132 -33.41 14.57 5.40
CA TYR A 132 -32.51 15.39 4.59
C TYR A 132 -31.10 14.86 4.78
N TYR A 133 -30.34 14.82 3.70
CA TYR A 133 -28.92 14.46 3.76
C TYR A 133 -28.14 15.30 2.76
N PRO A 134 -26.92 15.77 3.12
CA PRO A 134 -26.01 16.31 2.14
C PRO A 134 -25.66 15.22 1.13
N GLU A 135 -25.49 15.60 -0.14
CA GLU A 135 -24.95 14.70 -1.17
C GLU A 135 -23.44 14.48 -0.96
N ALA A 136 -23.11 13.70 0.07
CA ALA A 136 -21.76 13.40 0.50
C ALA A 136 -21.64 11.92 0.93
N PRO A 137 -20.47 11.26 0.76
CA PRO A 137 -20.19 9.97 1.36
C PRO A 137 -20.35 10.02 2.89
N PHE A 138 -20.64 8.88 3.52
CA PHE A 138 -20.78 8.83 4.97
C PHE A 138 -19.46 9.16 5.69
N ASN A 139 -19.47 10.24 6.48
CA ASN A 139 -18.35 10.69 7.32
C ASN A 139 -18.86 10.96 8.74
N LEU A 140 -18.23 10.36 9.75
CA LEU A 140 -18.66 10.47 11.15
C LEU A 140 -18.65 11.91 11.67
N SER A 141 -17.68 12.74 11.24
CA SER A 141 -17.61 14.15 11.62
C SER A 141 -18.69 15.01 10.95
N VAL A 142 -19.08 14.66 9.71
CA VAL A 142 -20.24 15.26 9.03
C VAL A 142 -21.50 14.88 9.78
N ALA A 143 -21.68 13.59 10.10
CA ALA A 143 -22.83 13.09 10.85
C ALA A 143 -22.93 13.67 12.28
N ALA A 144 -21.81 14.03 12.91
CA ALA A 144 -21.80 14.67 14.22
C ALA A 144 -22.13 16.18 14.18
N ALA A 145 -21.97 16.84 13.02
CA ALA A 145 -22.08 18.30 12.91
C ALA A 145 -23.51 18.85 13.02
N GLY A 146 -24.51 18.10 12.57
CA GLY A 146 -25.92 18.48 12.70
C GLY A 146 -26.34 18.61 14.17
N PRO A 147 -26.22 17.53 14.97
CA PRO A 147 -26.47 17.58 16.41
C PRO A 147 -25.63 18.66 17.12
N GLU A 148 -24.34 18.81 16.78
CA GLU A 148 -23.47 19.85 17.38
C GLU A 148 -24.02 21.26 17.15
N MET A 149 -24.51 21.57 15.94
CA MET A 149 -25.04 22.90 15.64
C MET A 149 -26.40 23.16 16.30
N SER A 150 -27.25 22.14 16.42
CA SER A 150 -28.48 22.21 17.22
C SER A 150 -28.22 22.44 18.72
N GLY A 151 -27.18 21.79 19.26
CA GLY A 151 -26.72 22.00 20.63
C GLY A 151 -26.21 23.44 20.86
N ASN A 152 -25.42 23.97 19.91
CA ASN A 152 -24.96 25.37 19.96
C ASN A 152 -26.13 26.36 19.89
N MET A 153 -27.13 26.09 19.05
CA MET A 153 -28.36 26.89 18.97
C MET A 153 -29.10 26.89 20.31
N ALA A 154 -29.25 25.74 20.96
CA ALA A 154 -29.88 25.63 22.28
C ALA A 154 -29.12 26.42 23.35
N LEU A 155 -27.78 26.31 23.34
CA LEU A 155 -26.89 26.98 24.30
C LEU A 155 -26.99 28.50 24.22
N VAL A 156 -27.30 29.06 23.05
CA VAL A 156 -27.53 30.50 22.85
C VAL A 156 -28.98 30.91 23.16
N MET A 157 -29.96 30.17 22.63
CA MET A 157 -31.37 30.59 22.67
C MET A 157 -32.03 30.40 24.03
N LEU A 158 -31.66 29.36 24.80
CA LEU A 158 -32.28 29.10 26.11
C LEU A 158 -31.95 30.17 27.16
N PRO A 159 -30.70 30.64 27.33
CA PRO A 159 -30.41 31.76 28.24
C PRO A 159 -31.15 33.05 27.85
N ILE A 160 -31.20 33.35 26.55
CA ILE A 160 -31.95 34.52 26.04
C ILE A 160 -33.43 34.38 26.36
N ALA A 161 -34.01 33.19 26.15
CA ALA A 161 -35.40 32.91 26.49
C ALA A 161 -35.69 33.15 27.96
N ILE A 162 -34.83 32.67 28.86
CA ILE A 162 -34.98 32.85 30.31
C ILE A 162 -34.97 34.33 30.69
N ILE A 163 -34.00 35.11 30.18
CA ILE A 163 -33.87 36.54 30.47
C ILE A 163 -35.11 37.30 29.98
N LEU A 164 -35.54 37.05 28.74
CA LEU A 164 -36.69 37.73 28.13
C LEU A 164 -38.01 37.35 28.81
N LEU A 165 -38.21 36.08 29.14
CA LEU A 165 -39.39 35.62 29.88
C LEU A 165 -39.43 36.20 31.29
N ALA A 166 -38.30 36.21 32.00
CA ALA A 166 -38.23 36.80 33.34
C ALA A 166 -38.53 38.30 33.31
N GLY A 167 -37.89 39.04 32.39
CA GLY A 167 -38.14 40.48 32.23
C GLY A 167 -39.57 40.80 31.79
N GLY A 168 -40.14 39.98 30.89
CA GLY A 168 -41.52 40.13 30.41
C GLY A 168 -42.56 39.82 31.48
N LEU A 169 -42.34 38.78 32.29
CA LEU A 169 -43.27 38.40 33.36
C LEU A 169 -43.18 39.31 34.57
N ILE A 170 -41.97 39.70 35.01
CA ILE A 170 -41.77 40.61 36.15
C ILE A 170 -42.20 42.04 35.79
N GLY A 171 -41.86 42.49 34.58
CA GLY A 171 -42.21 43.84 34.10
C GLY A 171 -43.57 43.95 33.43
N GLU A 172 -44.37 42.88 33.42
CA GLU A 172 -45.66 42.78 32.70
C GLU A 172 -45.60 43.22 31.21
N HIS A 173 -44.45 43.03 30.56
CA HIS A 173 -44.19 43.48 29.19
C HIS A 173 -44.43 42.36 28.18
N ILE A 174 -45.64 42.33 27.59
CA ILE A 174 -46.11 41.23 26.73
C ILE A 174 -45.18 40.91 25.54
N ILE A 175 -44.55 41.92 24.94
CA ILE A 175 -43.62 41.73 23.81
C ILE A 175 -42.38 40.95 24.24
N LEU A 176 -41.86 41.19 25.45
CA LEU A 176 -40.70 40.45 25.97
C LEU A 176 -41.09 39.00 26.25
N THR A 177 -42.30 38.77 26.76
CA THR A 177 -42.85 37.42 26.95
C THR A 177 -42.98 36.68 25.61
N TYR A 178 -43.46 37.35 24.55
CA TYR A 178 -43.52 36.75 23.21
C TYR A 178 -42.15 36.44 22.61
N LEU A 179 -41.19 37.36 22.70
CA LEU A 179 -39.82 37.10 22.23
C LEU A 179 -39.16 35.97 23.04
N GLY A 180 -39.40 35.93 24.35
CA GLY A 180 -38.94 34.86 25.23
C GLY A 180 -39.54 33.50 24.88
N ARG A 181 -40.84 33.44 24.56
CA ARG A 181 -41.52 32.21 24.09
C ARG A 181 -40.94 31.69 22.77
N LEU A 182 -40.68 32.59 21.82
CA LEU A 182 -40.07 32.22 20.54
C LEU A 182 -38.65 31.64 20.74
N CYS A 183 -37.82 32.31 21.55
CA CYS A 183 -36.48 31.83 21.88
C CYS A 183 -36.53 30.49 22.63
N LEU A 184 -37.52 30.31 23.52
CA LEU A 184 -37.75 29.05 24.23
C LEU A 184 -38.08 27.92 23.25
N GLY A 185 -38.96 28.18 22.27
CA GLY A 185 -39.29 27.25 21.18
C GLY A 185 -38.06 26.79 20.42
N ILE A 186 -37.30 27.74 19.87
CA ILE A 186 -36.07 27.45 19.11
C ILE A 186 -35.06 26.69 19.97
N GLY A 187 -34.80 27.17 21.19
CA GLY A 187 -33.82 26.58 22.10
C GLY A 187 -34.19 25.16 22.55
N THR A 188 -35.47 24.90 22.83
CA THR A 188 -35.94 23.58 23.27
C THR A 188 -35.91 22.57 22.13
N VAL A 189 -36.29 22.98 20.92
CA VAL A 189 -36.17 22.14 19.71
C VAL A 189 -34.71 21.77 19.48
N GLY A 190 -33.78 22.73 19.55
CA GLY A 190 -32.34 22.46 19.43
C GLY A 190 -31.79 21.56 20.53
N LEU A 191 -32.24 21.73 21.77
CA LEU A 191 -31.79 20.93 22.91
C LEU A 191 -32.24 19.48 22.78
N LEU A 192 -33.54 19.27 22.51
CA LEU A 192 -34.08 17.94 22.36
C LEU A 192 -33.52 17.27 21.11
N ASP A 193 -33.31 18.00 20.02
CA ASP A 193 -32.59 17.49 18.87
C ASP A 193 -31.16 17.05 19.25
N PHE A 194 -30.37 17.87 19.94
CA PHE A 194 -29.03 17.48 20.40
C PHE A 194 -29.03 16.24 21.32
N LEU A 195 -30.02 16.11 22.21
CA LEU A 195 -30.12 15.00 23.15
C LEU A 195 -30.63 13.70 22.52
N LEU A 196 -31.47 13.81 21.48
CA LEU A 196 -32.26 12.72 20.92
C LEU A 196 -31.85 12.33 19.49
N ALA A 197 -31.31 13.26 18.70
CA ALA A 197 -30.79 12.99 17.37
C ALA A 197 -29.39 12.39 17.46
N ASP A 198 -29.32 11.10 17.16
CA ASP A 198 -28.08 10.33 17.03
C ASP A 198 -27.09 10.44 18.22
N PRO A 199 -27.55 10.29 19.48
CA PRO A 199 -26.71 10.43 20.68
C PRO A 199 -25.55 9.42 20.71
N GLY A 200 -25.63 8.33 19.94
CA GLY A 200 -24.52 7.40 19.75
C GLY A 200 -23.34 8.02 19.00
N LYS A 201 -23.56 8.60 17.81
CA LYS A 201 -22.47 9.05 16.93
C LYS A 201 -21.75 10.30 17.43
N TYR A 202 -22.47 11.28 17.97
CA TYR A 202 -21.83 12.47 18.56
C TYR A 202 -21.04 12.14 19.83
N ARG A 203 -21.60 11.30 20.73
CA ARG A 203 -20.88 10.82 21.92
C ARG A 203 -19.68 9.97 21.52
N GLU A 204 -19.84 9.06 20.57
CA GLU A 204 -18.76 8.23 20.04
C GLU A 204 -17.63 9.10 19.46
N PHE A 205 -17.96 10.11 18.66
CA PHE A 205 -16.98 11.06 18.12
C PHE A 205 -16.25 11.83 19.24
N LYS A 206 -16.98 12.43 20.20
CA LYS A 206 -16.35 13.18 21.30
C LYS A 206 -15.54 12.28 22.25
N GLU A 207 -16.01 11.07 22.54
CA GLU A 207 -15.28 10.11 23.36
C GLU A 207 -13.99 9.67 22.69
N ARG A 208 -14.03 9.36 21.38
CA ARG A 208 -12.84 9.03 20.60
C ARG A 208 -11.84 10.19 20.60
N GLU A 209 -12.29 11.43 20.34
CA GLU A 209 -11.42 12.60 20.36
C GLU A 209 -10.86 12.91 21.76
N SER A 210 -11.66 12.76 22.81
CA SER A 210 -11.22 12.94 24.20
C SER A 210 -10.13 11.91 24.57
N LYS A 211 -10.35 10.63 24.25
CA LYS A 211 -9.35 9.57 24.45
C LYS A 211 -8.06 9.85 23.67
N ALA A 212 -8.18 10.27 22.41
CA ALA A 212 -7.03 10.61 21.58
C ALA A 212 -6.24 11.80 22.17
N LYS A 213 -6.94 12.86 22.59
CA LYS A 213 -6.32 14.03 23.23
C LYS A 213 -5.61 13.67 24.52
N LEU A 214 -6.23 12.85 25.38
CA LEU A 214 -5.63 12.38 26.64
C LEU A 214 -4.38 11.53 26.40
N LYS A 215 -4.39 10.68 25.37
CA LYS A 215 -3.21 9.91 24.96
C LYS A 215 -2.10 10.81 24.44
N ALA A 216 -2.43 11.72 23.53
CA ALA A 216 -1.48 12.66 22.94
C ALA A 216 -0.82 13.58 23.99
N GLN A 217 -1.56 14.00 25.01
CA GLN A 217 -1.04 14.84 26.11
C GLN A 217 -0.08 14.09 27.04
N LYS A 218 -0.17 12.76 27.12
CA LYS A 218 0.73 11.93 27.95
C LYS A 218 2.06 11.63 27.27
N ILE A 219 2.18 11.94 25.98
CA ILE A 219 3.43 11.76 25.24
C ILE A 219 4.38 12.88 25.64
N GLU A 220 5.43 12.55 26.39
CA GLU A 220 6.56 13.45 26.58
C GLU A 220 7.24 13.70 25.25
N VAL A 221 7.37 14.98 24.88
CA VAL A 221 8.13 15.38 23.69
C VAL A 221 9.61 15.34 24.06
N THR A 222 10.36 14.42 23.45
CA THR A 222 11.81 14.40 23.57
C THR A 222 12.40 15.73 23.09
N ARG A 223 13.28 16.33 23.91
CA ARG A 223 13.92 17.63 23.64
C ARG A 223 15.06 17.57 22.61
N VAL A 224 15.47 16.37 22.20
CA VAL A 224 16.54 16.15 21.22
C VAL A 224 15.93 16.12 19.82
N GLY A 225 16.46 16.92 18.91
CA GLY A 225 16.02 16.97 17.50
C GLY A 225 16.20 15.63 16.79
N TRP A 226 15.29 15.30 15.87
CA TRP A 226 15.26 13.98 15.21
C TRP A 226 16.57 13.62 14.52
N SER A 227 17.21 14.56 13.84
CA SER A 227 18.48 14.36 13.13
C SER A 227 19.58 13.73 14.02
N ALA A 228 19.66 14.12 15.30
CA ALA A 228 20.62 13.55 16.24
C ALA A 228 20.27 12.11 16.67
N ARG A 229 18.98 11.76 16.65
CA ARG A 229 18.47 10.44 17.06
C ARG A 229 18.32 9.46 15.90
N ALA A 230 18.17 9.94 14.67
CA ALA A 230 17.99 9.11 13.48
C ALA A 230 19.11 8.06 13.37
N LYS A 231 20.37 8.47 13.55
CA LYS A 231 21.52 7.56 13.54
C LYS A 231 21.44 6.45 14.60
N GLU A 232 20.95 6.76 15.80
CA GLU A 232 20.76 5.78 16.86
C GLU A 232 19.63 4.80 16.55
N VAL A 233 18.51 5.30 16.00
CA VAL A 233 17.38 4.46 15.57
C VAL A 233 17.79 3.55 14.42
N LYS A 234 18.61 4.05 13.47
CA LYS A 234 19.22 3.25 12.41
C LYS A 234 20.00 2.09 12.94
N LYS A 235 20.94 2.39 13.83
CA LYS A 235 21.76 1.39 14.48
C LYS A 235 20.89 0.38 15.25
N MET A 236 19.86 0.85 15.96
CA MET A 236 18.91 0.00 16.66
C MET A 236 18.17 -0.95 15.71
N MET A 237 17.66 -0.48 14.57
CA MET A 237 16.96 -1.33 13.59
C MET A 237 17.87 -2.37 12.94
N MET A 238 19.17 -2.07 12.81
CA MET A 238 20.18 -3.02 12.31
C MET A 238 20.56 -4.06 13.38
N GLU A 239 20.67 -3.65 14.64
CA GLU A 239 21.12 -4.51 15.74
C GLU A 239 20.00 -5.33 16.39
N LYS A 240 18.77 -4.80 16.37
CA LYS A 240 17.58 -5.40 16.97
C LYS A 240 16.57 -5.74 15.88
N ARG A 241 15.72 -6.73 16.18
CA ARG A 241 14.62 -7.17 15.33
C ARG A 241 13.33 -7.21 16.15
N ILE A 242 12.18 -7.13 15.48
CA ILE A 242 10.85 -7.21 16.11
C ILE A 242 10.78 -8.45 17.02
N GLN A 243 11.25 -9.57 16.50
CA GLN A 243 11.23 -10.88 17.14
C GLN A 243 12.45 -11.67 16.67
N THR A 244 12.87 -12.65 17.46
CA THR A 244 14.01 -13.52 17.14
C THR A 244 13.72 -14.93 17.63
N ILE A 245 13.81 -15.90 16.73
CA ILE A 245 13.68 -17.32 17.05
C ILE A 245 15.00 -18.01 16.71
N LYS A 246 15.54 -18.77 17.67
CA LYS A 246 16.72 -19.60 17.46
C LYS A 246 16.29 -20.99 17.01
N LEU A 247 16.83 -21.44 15.88
CA LEU A 247 16.57 -22.76 15.31
C LEU A 247 17.48 -23.82 15.97
N PRO A 248 17.13 -25.12 15.87
CA PRO A 248 17.92 -26.21 16.43
C PRO A 248 19.36 -26.31 15.89
N ASP A 249 19.57 -25.92 14.64
CA ASP A 249 20.88 -25.87 13.98
C ASP A 249 21.74 -24.66 14.41
N GLY A 250 21.22 -23.81 15.30
CA GLY A 250 21.90 -22.63 15.79
C GLY A 250 21.68 -21.37 14.94
N ASP A 251 21.01 -21.49 13.80
CA ASP A 251 20.60 -20.33 13.00
C ASP A 251 19.52 -19.52 13.70
N VAL A 252 19.31 -18.30 13.21
CA VAL A 252 18.32 -17.38 13.76
C VAL A 252 17.37 -16.93 12.67
N VAL A 253 16.08 -16.89 12.98
CA VAL A 253 15.03 -16.34 12.10
C VAL A 253 14.46 -15.10 12.76
N CYS A 254 14.44 -14.02 11.99
CA CYS A 254 13.86 -12.75 12.39
C CYS A 254 12.85 -12.31 11.33
N PRO A 255 11.62 -11.94 11.70
CA PRO A 255 10.72 -11.32 10.76
C PRO A 255 11.25 -9.92 10.43
N PRO A 256 11.09 -9.48 9.17
CA PRO A 256 11.54 -8.16 8.73
C PRO A 256 10.78 -7.02 9.43
N TRP A 257 11.33 -5.81 9.47
CA TRP A 257 10.53 -4.64 9.87
C TRP A 257 9.40 -4.38 8.86
N GLN A 258 8.21 -3.99 9.34
CA GLN A 258 7.08 -3.67 8.44
C GLN A 258 7.16 -2.23 7.94
N PHE A 259 7.18 -2.06 6.62
CA PHE A 259 7.08 -0.77 5.94
C PHE A 259 5.66 -0.67 5.34
N ARG A 260 4.76 0.01 6.07
CA ARG A 260 3.31 -0.02 5.78
C ARG A 260 2.85 1.21 5.04
N ASN A 261 2.63 1.09 3.74
CA ASN A 261 2.11 2.16 2.89
C ASN A 261 0.67 2.53 3.27
N CYS A 262 0.51 3.64 3.99
CA CYS A 262 -0.77 4.09 4.53
C CYS A 262 -1.27 5.40 3.92
N GLY A 263 -0.42 6.12 3.18
CA GLY A 263 -0.81 7.26 2.35
C GLY A 263 -0.14 7.15 0.98
N MET A 264 -0.93 7.28 -0.07
CA MET A 264 -0.53 7.03 -1.45
C MET A 264 -0.72 8.26 -2.34
N GLY A 265 0.12 8.37 -3.36
CA GLY A 265 0.04 9.36 -4.42
C GLY A 265 0.68 8.86 -5.70
N GLY A 266 1.29 9.76 -6.47
CA GLY A 266 2.04 9.44 -7.68
C GLY A 266 1.21 8.64 -8.69
N ARG A 267 1.81 7.68 -9.39
CA ARG A 267 1.09 6.84 -10.36
C ARG A 267 0.11 5.87 -9.70
N HIS A 268 0.26 5.58 -8.41
CA HIS A 268 -0.55 4.59 -7.70
C HIS A 268 -2.00 5.01 -7.42
N THR A 269 -2.31 6.29 -7.56
CA THR A 269 -3.69 6.80 -7.39
C THR A 269 -4.20 7.51 -8.64
N GLU A 270 -3.41 7.60 -9.72
CA GLU A 270 -3.70 8.47 -10.87
C GLU A 270 -4.88 7.98 -11.69
N LYS A 271 -4.98 6.66 -11.88
CA LYS A 271 -6.03 6.05 -12.71
C LYS A 271 -7.37 5.99 -11.96
N GLU A 272 -7.36 5.56 -10.70
CA GLU A 272 -8.57 5.35 -9.91
C GLU A 272 -9.05 6.62 -9.19
N TYR A 273 -8.13 7.53 -8.84
CA TYR A 273 -8.41 8.75 -8.06
C TYR A 273 -7.65 9.95 -8.64
N PRO A 274 -7.99 10.40 -9.86
CA PRO A 274 -7.27 11.48 -10.53
C PRO A 274 -7.32 12.80 -9.73
N GLU A 275 -8.30 13.00 -8.86
CA GLU A 275 -8.41 14.19 -8.01
C GLU A 275 -7.45 14.18 -6.81
N SER A 276 -6.80 13.05 -6.50
CA SER A 276 -5.74 13.04 -5.48
C SER A 276 -4.58 13.93 -5.94
N ASN A 277 -4.10 14.81 -5.06
CA ASN A 277 -3.12 15.86 -5.41
C ASN A 277 -1.70 15.60 -4.89
N ILE A 278 -1.44 14.36 -4.44
CA ILE A 278 -0.15 13.96 -3.89
C ILE A 278 0.70 13.38 -5.02
N SER A 279 1.84 14.00 -5.31
CA SER A 279 2.74 13.59 -6.41
C SER A 279 3.72 12.50 -5.97
N MET A 280 4.18 12.52 -4.71
CA MET A 280 5.04 11.45 -4.17
C MET A 280 4.24 10.15 -3.99
N GLN A 281 4.87 9.00 -4.27
CA GLN A 281 4.15 7.74 -4.45
C GLN A 281 3.67 7.10 -3.15
N GLU A 282 4.51 7.03 -2.11
CA GLU A 282 4.17 6.34 -0.86
C GLU A 282 4.66 7.06 0.40
N MET A 283 3.78 7.05 1.40
CA MET A 283 4.08 7.38 2.79
C MET A 283 3.75 6.18 3.68
N MET A 284 4.76 5.76 4.43
CA MET A 284 4.73 4.53 5.21
C MET A 284 4.90 4.78 6.70
N PHE A 285 4.21 3.98 7.52
CA PHE A 285 4.47 3.85 8.95
C PHE A 285 5.38 2.65 9.23
N ILE A 286 6.32 2.82 10.16
CA ILE A 286 7.19 1.75 10.67
C ILE A 286 6.95 1.60 12.18
N PRO A 287 6.34 0.48 12.65
CA PRO A 287 6.07 0.27 14.07
C PRO A 287 7.31 -0.27 14.82
N LEU A 288 8.16 0.63 15.29
CA LEU A 288 9.43 0.33 15.98
C LEU A 288 9.26 -0.35 17.35
N CYS A 289 8.15 -0.09 18.05
CA CYS A 289 7.90 -0.65 19.39
C CYS A 289 7.24 -2.04 19.39
N ALA A 290 6.91 -2.60 18.22
CA ALA A 290 6.19 -3.87 18.14
C ALA A 290 7.05 -5.02 18.68
N LYS A 291 6.45 -5.89 19.50
CA LYS A 291 7.11 -7.06 20.10
C LYS A 291 7.01 -8.31 19.24
N ASN A 292 6.04 -8.35 18.34
CA ASN A 292 5.81 -9.41 17.38
C ASN A 292 5.13 -8.84 16.12
N TYR A 293 5.01 -9.67 15.10
CA TYR A 293 4.53 -9.25 13.78
C TYR A 293 3.03 -8.91 13.79
N GLU A 294 2.26 -9.56 14.66
CA GLU A 294 0.84 -9.30 14.90
C GLU A 294 0.61 -7.92 15.52
N GLU A 295 1.41 -7.55 16.52
CA GLU A 295 1.34 -6.22 17.15
C GLU A 295 1.71 -5.13 16.14
N ALA A 296 2.74 -5.35 15.31
CA ALA A 296 3.08 -4.44 14.21
C ALA A 296 1.90 -4.22 13.24
N GLN A 297 1.18 -5.29 12.89
CA GLN A 297 -0.02 -5.24 12.05
C GLN A 297 -1.17 -4.47 12.73
N MET A 298 -1.37 -4.67 14.04
CA MET A 298 -2.40 -3.96 14.82
C MET A 298 -2.12 -2.45 14.90
N ILE A 299 -0.87 -2.07 15.18
CA ILE A 299 -0.43 -0.68 15.28
C ILE A 299 -0.70 0.04 13.95
N THR A 300 -0.30 -0.57 12.84
CA THR A 300 -0.37 0.07 11.52
C THR A 300 -1.79 0.20 10.99
N VAL A 301 -2.68 -0.76 11.28
CA VAL A 301 -4.11 -0.64 10.99
C VAL A 301 -4.76 0.48 11.81
N ALA A 302 -4.39 0.60 13.09
CA ALA A 302 -4.86 1.68 13.95
C ALA A 302 -4.39 3.05 13.45
N LEU A 303 -3.13 3.16 13.01
CA LEU A 303 -2.56 4.37 12.40
C LEU A 303 -3.28 4.77 11.12
N GLN A 304 -3.47 3.84 10.17
CA GLN A 304 -4.16 4.13 8.91
C GLN A 304 -5.61 4.57 9.15
N SER A 305 -6.32 3.87 10.05
CA SER A 305 -7.68 4.23 10.43
C SER A 305 -7.74 5.62 11.06
N ARG A 306 -6.79 5.94 11.95
CA ARG A 306 -6.76 7.25 12.58
C ARG A 306 -6.35 8.36 11.62
N LEU A 307 -5.39 8.09 10.72
CA LEU A 307 -5.00 9.03 9.67
C LEU A 307 -6.18 9.36 8.76
N LYS A 308 -6.98 8.36 8.37
CA LYS A 308 -8.23 8.58 7.64
C LYS A 308 -9.15 9.54 8.38
N GLU A 309 -9.40 9.30 9.67
CA GLU A 309 -10.24 10.19 10.49
C GLU A 309 -9.69 11.62 10.58
N ILE A 310 -8.35 11.77 10.68
CA ILE A 310 -7.69 13.08 10.73
C ILE A 310 -7.85 13.82 9.40
N ILE A 311 -7.65 13.15 8.27
CA ILE A 311 -7.84 13.74 6.95
C ILE A 311 -9.30 14.17 6.77
N GLU A 312 -10.23 13.25 7.05
CA GLU A 312 -11.68 13.44 6.92
C GLU A 312 -12.29 14.50 7.86
N LYS A 313 -11.57 14.96 8.89
CA LYS A 313 -12.02 16.05 9.77
C LYS A 313 -11.32 17.39 9.51
N SER A 314 -10.26 17.37 8.71
CA SER A 314 -9.41 18.52 8.45
C SER A 314 -9.93 19.37 7.31
N GLU A 315 -9.87 20.69 7.46
CA GLU A 315 -10.33 21.62 6.43
C GLU A 315 -9.46 21.52 5.17
N GLY A 316 -10.12 21.45 4.01
CA GLY A 316 -9.45 21.31 2.72
C GLY A 316 -8.78 19.96 2.49
N ALA A 317 -9.15 18.93 3.25
CA ALA A 317 -8.59 17.59 3.13
C ALA A 317 -9.72 16.55 3.07
N ARG A 318 -9.54 15.50 2.25
CA ARG A 318 -10.49 14.38 2.11
C ARG A 318 -9.79 13.11 1.67
N VAL A 319 -10.35 11.95 1.99
CA VAL A 319 -9.90 10.66 1.45
C VAL A 319 -10.80 10.29 0.26
N MET A 320 -10.20 10.16 -0.92
CA MET A 320 -10.90 9.76 -2.15
C MET A 320 -11.21 8.26 -2.15
N GLY A 321 -10.32 7.47 -1.56
CA GLY A 321 -10.48 6.03 -1.45
C GLY A 321 -9.21 5.32 -1.00
N ILE A 322 -9.04 4.10 -1.49
CA ILE A 322 -7.89 3.23 -1.19
C ILE A 322 -7.14 3.00 -2.50
N GLY A 323 -5.89 3.46 -2.57
CA GLY A 323 -5.06 3.31 -3.76
C GLY A 323 -4.70 1.86 -4.06
N LEU A 324 -3.99 1.64 -5.19
CA LEU A 324 -3.68 0.29 -5.70
C LEU A 324 -3.03 -0.66 -4.69
N GLU A 325 -2.30 -0.12 -3.71
CA GLU A 325 -1.55 -0.92 -2.72
C GLU A 325 -2.16 -0.92 -1.32
N GLY A 326 -3.38 -0.40 -1.15
CA GLY A 326 -4.11 -0.49 0.12
C GLY A 326 -3.90 0.65 1.10
N GLY A 327 -3.14 1.68 0.73
CA GLY A 327 -3.03 2.94 1.47
C GLY A 327 -4.13 3.94 1.09
N LEU A 328 -4.29 5.01 1.88
CA LEU A 328 -5.27 6.07 1.61
C LEU A 328 -4.85 6.88 0.39
N ALA A 329 -5.78 7.19 -0.52
CA ALA A 329 -5.58 8.15 -1.61
C ALA A 329 -6.23 9.49 -1.22
N PRO A 330 -5.47 10.49 -0.72
CA PRO A 330 -6.08 11.71 -0.23
C PRO A 330 -5.99 12.87 -1.24
N TYR A 331 -6.85 13.86 -1.05
CA TYR A 331 -6.61 15.22 -1.48
C TYR A 331 -6.30 16.06 -0.24
N ILE A 332 -5.22 16.83 -0.26
CA ILE A 332 -4.73 17.63 0.87
C ILE A 332 -4.43 19.06 0.40
N ALA A 333 -5.17 20.05 0.87
CA ALA A 333 -4.81 21.46 0.68
C ALA A 333 -3.57 21.81 1.53
N LYS A 334 -2.68 22.65 1.01
CA LYS A 334 -1.51 23.15 1.73
C LYS A 334 -1.88 24.03 2.93
N GLU A 335 -1.02 24.05 3.94
CA GLU A 335 -1.01 25.07 4.98
C GLU A 335 -0.03 26.20 4.64
N PRO A 336 -0.20 27.41 5.23
CA PRO A 336 0.77 28.50 5.04
C PRO A 336 2.19 28.05 5.38
N GLY A 337 3.11 28.22 4.42
CA GLY A 337 4.52 27.81 4.55
C GLY A 337 4.86 26.47 3.88
N ASP A 338 3.86 25.69 3.46
CA ASP A 338 4.10 24.47 2.67
C ASP A 338 4.43 24.80 1.21
N ILE A 339 5.41 24.09 0.68
CA ILE A 339 5.75 24.12 -0.74
C ILE A 339 4.86 23.14 -1.49
N ILE A 340 4.66 21.94 -0.92
CA ILE A 340 3.91 20.83 -1.53
C ILE A 340 2.87 20.26 -0.53
N PRO A 341 1.73 19.71 -1.01
CA PRO A 341 0.67 19.18 -0.13
C PRO A 341 1.11 17.99 0.75
N GLU A 342 2.14 17.26 0.34
CA GLU A 342 2.75 16.14 1.06
C GLU A 342 3.17 16.54 2.48
N GLN A 343 3.71 17.75 2.67
CA GLN A 343 4.19 18.21 3.98
C GLN A 343 3.07 18.22 5.03
N ARG A 344 1.87 18.63 4.63
CA ARG A 344 0.69 18.60 5.53
C ARG A 344 0.23 17.16 5.78
N LEU A 345 0.25 16.30 4.76
CA LEU A 345 -0.06 14.86 4.93
C LEU A 345 0.89 14.21 5.95
N TRP A 346 2.18 14.51 5.88
CA TRP A 346 3.17 13.97 6.82
C TRP A 346 2.93 14.47 8.24
N ARG A 347 2.60 15.76 8.43
CA ARG A 347 2.20 16.27 9.75
C ARG A 347 0.93 15.60 10.29
N MET A 348 -0.04 15.32 9.42
CA MET A 348 -1.24 14.54 9.80
C MET A 348 -0.89 13.10 10.21
N ALA A 349 0.08 12.46 9.54
CA ALA A 349 0.59 11.15 9.93
C ALA A 349 1.25 11.19 11.32
N ILE A 350 2.04 12.22 11.63
CA ILE A 350 2.59 12.42 12.98
C ILE A 350 1.49 12.65 14.01
N GLN A 351 0.43 13.39 13.66
CA GLN A 351 -0.73 13.53 14.54
C GLN A 351 -1.42 12.18 14.79
N ALA A 352 -1.53 11.31 13.78
CA ALA A 352 -2.10 9.98 13.94
C ALA A 352 -1.33 9.13 14.94
N ILE A 353 0.02 9.16 14.87
CA ILE A 353 0.91 8.48 15.83
C ILE A 353 0.61 8.94 17.26
N LYS A 354 0.55 10.26 17.47
CA LYS A 354 0.28 10.86 18.80
C LYS A 354 -1.12 10.51 19.31
N ASP A 355 -2.13 10.60 18.44
CA ASP A 355 -3.53 10.37 18.80
C ASP A 355 -3.81 8.95 19.29
N ILE A 356 -3.11 7.95 18.75
CA ILE A 356 -3.28 6.56 19.20
C ILE A 356 -2.40 6.22 20.42
N GLY A 357 -1.51 7.14 20.83
CA GLY A 357 -0.74 7.07 22.06
C GLY A 357 0.70 6.58 21.90
N PHE A 358 1.27 6.67 20.69
CA PHE A 358 2.66 6.32 20.41
C PHE A 358 3.53 7.57 20.25
N ARG A 359 4.82 7.44 20.57
CA ARG A 359 5.81 8.51 20.44
C ARG A 359 6.42 8.49 19.03
N PRO A 360 6.26 9.57 18.24
CA PRO A 360 6.89 9.66 16.93
C PRO A 360 8.42 9.55 17.02
N GLY A 361 9.00 8.71 16.17
CA GLY A 361 10.45 8.44 16.13
C GLY A 361 10.96 7.44 17.18
N GLU A 362 10.18 7.12 18.21
CA GLU A 362 10.55 6.07 19.18
C GLU A 362 9.75 4.80 18.99
N ASP A 363 8.42 4.96 18.95
CA ASP A 363 7.48 3.86 18.87
C ASP A 363 7.04 3.62 17.43
N VAL A 364 6.92 4.71 16.66
CA VAL A 364 6.57 4.69 15.23
C VAL A 364 7.35 5.76 14.48
N ALA A 365 7.98 5.38 13.37
CA ALA A 365 8.66 6.31 12.45
C ALA A 365 7.96 6.35 11.07
N LEU A 366 8.40 7.29 10.22
CA LEU A 366 7.95 7.41 8.83
C LEU A 366 9.02 6.94 7.85
N ALA A 367 8.57 6.43 6.71
CA ALA A 367 9.38 6.10 5.54
C ALA A 367 8.67 6.60 4.29
N PHE A 368 9.42 7.08 3.30
CA PHE A 368 8.85 7.56 2.04
C PHE A 368 9.46 6.85 0.85
N ASP A 369 8.63 6.63 -0.16
CA ASP A 369 9.02 6.32 -1.54
C ASP A 369 8.44 7.43 -2.42
N PRO A 370 9.21 8.48 -2.73
CA PRO A 370 8.76 9.53 -3.62
C PRO A 370 8.64 9.09 -5.09
N ALA A 371 9.35 8.04 -5.52
CA ALA A 371 9.45 7.57 -6.90
C ALA A 371 9.79 8.70 -7.91
N LEU A 372 10.91 9.39 -7.69
CA LEU A 372 11.21 10.63 -8.41
C LEU A 372 11.52 10.49 -9.90
N SER A 373 11.79 9.28 -10.38
CA SER A 373 11.81 8.97 -11.81
C SER A 373 10.51 9.41 -12.49
N GLU A 374 9.35 9.23 -11.84
CA GLU A 374 8.04 9.65 -12.36
C GLU A 374 7.90 11.18 -12.43
N LEU A 375 8.38 11.90 -11.40
CA LEU A 375 8.37 13.37 -11.40
C LEU A 375 9.32 13.96 -12.44
N SER A 376 10.45 13.29 -12.69
CA SER A 376 11.40 13.65 -13.75
C SER A 376 10.79 13.41 -15.13
N ASN A 377 10.18 12.24 -15.35
CA ASN A 377 9.49 11.93 -16.60
C ASN A 377 8.36 12.91 -16.88
N ALA A 378 7.55 13.24 -15.87
CA ALA A 378 6.50 14.26 -15.99
C ALA A 378 7.06 15.64 -16.37
N TYR A 379 8.24 16.02 -15.84
CA TYR A 379 8.93 17.25 -16.23
C TYR A 379 9.34 17.20 -17.71
N ARG A 380 10.00 16.12 -18.14
CA ARG A 380 10.45 15.96 -19.53
C ARG A 380 9.29 16.04 -20.52
N GLU A 381 8.16 15.43 -20.16
CA GLU A 381 6.93 15.44 -20.96
C GLU A 381 6.27 16.82 -21.01
N GLU A 382 6.03 17.45 -19.86
CA GLU A 382 5.36 18.77 -19.77
C GLU A 382 6.17 19.87 -20.46
N PHE A 383 7.50 19.85 -20.30
CA PHE A 383 8.38 20.90 -20.84
C PHE A 383 9.07 20.53 -22.15
N ASN A 384 8.79 19.33 -22.71
CA ASN A 384 9.39 18.80 -23.93
C ASN A 384 10.94 18.84 -23.90
N GLN A 385 11.51 18.35 -22.79
CA GLN A 385 12.96 18.29 -22.54
C GLN A 385 13.38 16.85 -22.24
N PRO A 386 13.48 15.95 -23.24
CA PRO A 386 13.72 14.53 -23.01
C PRO A 386 15.04 14.22 -22.29
N ASP A 387 16.05 15.08 -22.45
CA ASP A 387 17.39 14.90 -21.88
C ASP A 387 17.59 15.62 -20.53
N ALA A 388 16.54 16.22 -19.96
CA ALA A 388 16.65 16.92 -18.67
C ALA A 388 16.90 15.93 -17.52
N VAL A 389 17.85 16.26 -16.64
CA VAL A 389 18.18 15.48 -15.43
C VAL A 389 18.25 16.41 -14.21
N GLY A 390 17.71 15.97 -13.08
CA GLY A 390 17.72 16.75 -11.83
C GLY A 390 16.63 17.82 -11.73
N MET A 391 15.56 17.69 -12.51
CA MET A 391 14.37 18.55 -12.47
C MET A 391 13.14 17.69 -12.21
N TYR A 392 12.30 18.12 -11.26
CA TYR A 392 11.18 17.33 -10.75
C TYR A 392 9.89 18.13 -10.77
N TYR A 393 8.89 17.63 -11.48
CA TYR A 393 7.60 18.26 -11.63
C TYR A 393 6.55 17.57 -10.75
N PHE A 394 6.01 18.30 -9.76
CA PHE A 394 4.92 17.84 -8.90
C PHE A 394 3.58 17.96 -9.64
N TRP A 395 3.40 17.14 -10.68
CA TRP A 395 2.32 17.25 -11.66
C TRP A 395 0.91 17.12 -11.08
N ARG A 396 0.77 16.45 -9.92
CA ARG A 396 -0.52 16.25 -9.25
C ARG A 396 -0.91 17.40 -8.34
N SER A 397 0.06 18.21 -7.92
CA SER A 397 -0.21 19.38 -7.09
C SER A 397 -0.95 20.43 -7.91
N GLU A 398 -1.91 21.16 -7.30
CA GLU A 398 -2.66 22.21 -7.99
C GLU A 398 -1.75 23.33 -8.53
N GLU A 399 -0.68 23.63 -7.79
CA GLU A 399 0.29 24.67 -8.13
C GLU A 399 1.35 24.19 -9.13
N LYS A 400 1.40 22.88 -9.43
CA LYS A 400 2.28 22.34 -10.47
C LYS A 400 3.76 22.72 -10.25
N VAL A 401 4.21 22.59 -9.00
CA VAL A 401 5.55 23.04 -8.57
C VAL A 401 6.63 22.27 -9.31
N VAL A 402 7.69 22.98 -9.74
CA VAL A 402 8.92 22.39 -10.25
C VAL A 402 10.04 22.63 -9.25
N MET A 403 10.81 21.59 -8.93
CA MET A 403 12.01 21.69 -8.11
C MET A 403 13.23 21.17 -8.87
N SER A 404 14.35 21.87 -8.71
CA SER A 404 15.66 21.34 -9.04
C SER A 404 16.15 20.37 -7.95
N ARG A 405 17.16 19.58 -8.28
CA ARG A 405 17.90 18.72 -7.34
C ARG A 405 18.27 19.43 -6.03
N ASP A 406 18.79 20.65 -6.12
CA ASP A 406 19.24 21.43 -4.95
C ASP A 406 18.05 21.83 -4.05
N GLN A 407 16.95 22.25 -4.66
CA GLN A 407 15.73 22.59 -3.90
C GLN A 407 15.11 21.36 -3.22
N LEU A 408 15.22 20.21 -3.87
CA LEU A 408 14.68 18.96 -3.37
C LEU A 408 15.52 18.40 -2.21
N ILE A 409 16.85 18.45 -2.27
CA ILE A 409 17.69 18.07 -1.12
C ILE A 409 17.44 19.00 0.07
N ASP A 410 17.24 20.30 -0.16
CA ASP A 410 16.89 21.26 0.89
C ASP A 410 15.54 20.94 1.52
N LEU A 411 14.56 20.54 0.71
CA LEU A 411 13.27 20.03 1.20
C LEU A 411 13.50 18.79 2.09
N TYR A 412 14.29 17.81 1.68
CA TYR A 412 14.55 16.61 2.47
C TYR A 412 15.25 16.93 3.79
N LYS A 413 16.29 17.76 3.78
CA LYS A 413 17.02 18.17 5.00
C LYS A 413 16.08 18.82 6.01
N LYS A 414 15.30 19.81 5.57
CA LYS A 414 14.30 20.48 6.42
C LYS A 414 13.26 19.49 6.95
N THR A 415 12.78 18.58 6.10
CA THR A 415 11.75 17.63 6.49
C THR A 415 12.28 16.63 7.53
N VAL A 416 13.52 16.15 7.37
CA VAL A 416 14.17 15.25 8.34
C VAL A 416 14.39 15.96 9.68
N ASP A 417 14.70 17.25 9.69
CA ASP A 417 14.83 17.98 10.96
C ASP A 417 13.49 18.12 11.72
N GLU A 418 12.38 18.22 10.99
CA GLU A 418 11.04 18.44 11.55
C GLU A 418 10.27 17.14 11.87
N LEU A 419 10.49 16.07 11.10
CA LEU A 419 9.68 14.85 11.12
C LEU A 419 10.56 13.60 11.31
N PRO A 420 10.07 12.58 12.02
CA PRO A 420 10.81 11.34 12.26
C PRO A 420 10.84 10.42 11.02
N ILE A 421 11.48 10.90 9.97
CA ILE A 421 11.69 10.17 8.71
C ILE A 421 12.96 9.38 8.84
N PHE A 422 12.88 8.12 8.45
CA PHE A 422 13.96 7.18 8.70
C PHE A 422 14.46 6.47 7.43
N MET A 423 13.65 6.51 6.37
CA MET A 423 13.99 5.92 5.08
C MET A 423 13.49 6.79 3.93
N LEU A 424 14.30 6.91 2.89
CA LEU A 424 13.96 7.47 1.59
C LEU A 424 14.32 6.45 0.50
N GLU A 425 13.33 6.02 -0.25
CA GLU A 425 13.47 5.16 -1.45
C GLU A 425 13.31 6.01 -2.70
N ASP A 426 14.15 5.83 -3.72
CA ASP A 426 14.06 6.54 -5.02
C ASP A 426 13.80 8.06 -4.89
N ALA A 427 14.55 8.69 -3.99
CA ALA A 427 14.47 10.12 -3.70
C ALA A 427 15.10 11.02 -4.78
N PHE A 428 15.75 10.43 -5.78
CA PHE A 428 16.14 11.07 -7.04
C PHE A 428 15.84 10.10 -8.19
N ALA A 429 15.68 10.64 -9.41
CA ALA A 429 15.45 9.82 -10.60
C ALA A 429 16.59 8.80 -10.83
N GLU A 430 16.28 7.67 -11.47
CA GLU A 430 17.24 6.59 -11.74
C GLU A 430 18.49 7.02 -12.53
N ASP A 431 18.39 8.10 -13.31
CA ASP A 431 19.48 8.68 -14.08
C ASP A 431 20.16 9.90 -13.42
N ASP A 432 19.69 10.32 -12.25
CA ASP A 432 20.26 11.44 -11.49
C ASP A 432 21.32 10.99 -10.47
N TYR A 433 22.42 10.41 -10.97
CA TYR A 433 23.53 9.94 -10.14
C TYR A 433 24.11 11.01 -9.19
N GLU A 434 24.10 12.28 -9.60
CA GLU A 434 24.60 13.38 -8.75
C GLU A 434 23.64 13.65 -7.58
N GLY A 435 22.32 13.58 -7.82
CA GLY A 435 21.30 13.63 -6.77
C GLY A 435 21.47 12.53 -5.74
N TRP A 436 21.66 11.29 -6.18
CA TRP A 436 21.93 10.15 -5.30
C TRP A 436 23.21 10.32 -4.47
N ARG A 437 24.30 10.79 -5.09
CA ARG A 437 25.57 11.03 -4.40
C ARG A 437 25.44 12.15 -3.36
N LEU A 438 24.72 13.22 -3.69
CA LEU A 438 24.41 14.31 -2.76
C LEU A 438 23.55 13.83 -1.59
N LEU A 439 22.53 13.02 -1.86
CA LEU A 439 21.66 12.44 -0.83
C LEU A 439 22.44 11.58 0.17
N MET A 440 23.28 10.68 -0.35
CA MET A 440 24.12 9.82 0.47
C MET A 440 25.12 10.61 1.30
N LYS A 441 25.73 11.64 0.73
CA LYS A 441 26.65 12.54 1.44
C LYS A 441 25.97 13.29 2.59
N GLU A 442 24.78 13.84 2.36
CA GLU A 442 24.10 14.71 3.33
C GLU A 442 23.29 13.93 4.37
N LEU A 443 22.66 12.81 3.98
CA LEU A 443 21.67 12.10 4.82
C LEU A 443 21.93 10.59 4.97
N GLY A 444 22.85 10.00 4.22
CA GLY A 444 23.09 8.55 4.20
C GLY A 444 23.57 7.96 5.53
N ASP A 445 24.20 8.77 6.38
CA ASP A 445 24.60 8.40 7.74
C ASP A 445 23.41 8.24 8.68
N ASN A 446 22.35 9.03 8.47
CA ASN A 446 21.20 9.13 9.35
C ASN A 446 20.02 8.28 8.88
N LEU A 447 19.88 8.08 7.57
CA LEU A 447 18.72 7.44 6.95
C LEU A 447 19.10 6.17 6.19
N PHE A 448 18.14 5.28 6.02
CA PHE A 448 18.20 4.26 4.98
C PHE A 448 17.86 4.90 3.62
N ILE A 449 18.82 4.87 2.70
CA ILE A 449 18.68 5.34 1.32
C ILE A 449 18.56 4.09 0.46
N VAL A 450 17.34 3.86 -0.02
CA VAL A 450 16.96 2.63 -0.71
C VAL A 450 16.95 2.87 -2.22
N GLY A 451 17.69 2.05 -2.97
CA GLY A 451 17.61 2.04 -4.43
C GLY A 451 16.65 0.97 -4.93
N ASP A 452 15.72 1.36 -5.79
CA ASP A 452 14.77 0.48 -6.51
C ASP A 452 14.97 0.58 -8.02
N ASP A 453 14.50 1.66 -8.65
CA ASP A 453 14.60 1.88 -10.11
C ASP A 453 16.07 1.91 -10.57
N ILE A 454 16.96 2.52 -9.78
CA ILE A 454 18.38 2.65 -10.11
C ILE A 454 19.11 1.30 -10.21
N VAL A 455 18.56 0.24 -9.60
CA VAL A 455 19.21 -1.10 -9.52
C VAL A 455 18.40 -2.23 -10.12
N THR A 456 17.08 -2.15 -10.15
CA THR A 456 16.17 -3.14 -10.74
C THR A 456 16.41 -4.58 -10.27
N THR A 457 16.83 -4.77 -9.01
CA THR A 457 17.22 -6.08 -8.45
C THR A 457 18.28 -6.83 -9.30
N ARG A 458 19.08 -6.09 -10.09
CA ARG A 458 20.13 -6.66 -10.92
C ARG A 458 21.46 -6.63 -10.18
N ASP A 459 22.01 -7.81 -9.94
CA ASP A 459 23.28 -8.03 -9.25
C ASP A 459 24.43 -7.12 -9.72
N SER A 460 24.63 -6.94 -11.04
CA SER A 460 25.68 -6.05 -11.56
C SER A 460 25.44 -4.56 -11.29
N THR A 461 24.18 -4.11 -11.37
CA THR A 461 23.83 -2.71 -11.09
C THR A 461 23.86 -2.41 -9.59
N ILE A 462 23.45 -3.38 -8.75
CA ILE A 462 23.59 -3.32 -7.29
C ILE A 462 25.06 -3.15 -6.91
N GLU A 463 25.95 -3.99 -7.45
CA GLU A 463 27.39 -3.87 -7.18
C GLU A 463 27.95 -2.51 -7.62
N LYS A 464 27.56 -2.02 -8.80
CA LYS A 464 27.98 -0.70 -9.30
C LYS A 464 27.53 0.43 -8.37
N CYS A 465 26.24 0.47 -7.99
CA CYS A 465 25.70 1.54 -7.15
C CYS A 465 26.27 1.51 -5.73
N ALA A 466 26.59 0.32 -5.22
CA ALA A 466 27.30 0.15 -3.95
C ALA A 466 28.74 0.67 -4.04
N ASP A 467 29.46 0.33 -5.11
CA ASP A 467 30.84 0.81 -5.35
C ASP A 467 30.90 2.35 -5.48
N ASP A 468 29.88 2.95 -6.11
CA ASP A 468 29.76 4.40 -6.32
C ASP A 468 29.24 5.16 -5.10
N GLY A 469 28.78 4.45 -4.05
CA GLY A 469 28.27 5.02 -2.80
C GLY A 469 26.93 5.72 -2.94
N LEU A 470 26.05 5.22 -3.82
CA LEU A 470 24.78 5.86 -4.18
C LEU A 470 23.60 5.45 -3.27
N MET A 471 23.71 4.33 -2.57
CA MET A 471 22.68 3.81 -1.67
C MET A 471 23.31 2.99 -0.55
N ASN A 472 22.54 2.70 0.50
CA ASN A 472 22.97 1.80 1.58
C ASN A 472 21.99 0.64 1.85
N VAL A 473 20.85 0.62 1.16
CA VAL A 473 19.89 -0.48 1.15
C VAL A 473 19.50 -0.77 -0.30
N SER A 474 19.42 -2.05 -0.67
CA SER A 474 18.85 -2.45 -1.95
C SER A 474 17.40 -2.88 -1.77
N LEU A 475 16.49 -2.34 -2.57
CA LEU A 475 15.16 -2.90 -2.72
C LEU A 475 15.26 -4.19 -3.54
N ILE A 476 14.56 -5.24 -3.11
CA ILE A 476 14.57 -6.55 -3.77
C ILE A 476 13.16 -6.89 -4.24
N LYS A 477 12.98 -6.92 -5.56
CA LYS A 477 11.75 -7.34 -6.25
C LYS A 477 12.10 -8.48 -7.19
N ALA A 478 11.78 -9.71 -6.79
CA ALA A 478 12.14 -10.91 -7.55
C ALA A 478 11.67 -10.88 -9.01
N ASN A 479 10.57 -10.19 -9.29
CA ASN A 479 10.03 -10.06 -10.65
C ASN A 479 10.85 -9.11 -11.55
N GLN A 480 11.71 -8.24 -11.00
CA GLN A 480 12.61 -7.40 -11.80
C GLN A 480 13.77 -8.21 -12.39
N ILE A 481 14.13 -9.37 -11.82
CA ILE A 481 15.18 -10.25 -12.36
C ILE A 481 14.62 -11.57 -12.91
N GLY A 482 13.58 -12.13 -12.27
CA GLY A 482 12.70 -13.14 -12.85
C GLY A 482 13.03 -14.60 -12.58
N THR A 483 13.96 -14.92 -11.69
CA THR A 483 14.09 -16.27 -11.09
C THR A 483 14.43 -16.15 -9.59
N LEU A 484 14.18 -17.22 -8.82
CA LEU A 484 14.58 -17.27 -7.42
C LEU A 484 16.11 -17.24 -7.28
N SER A 485 16.84 -18.01 -8.09
CA SER A 485 18.31 -18.10 -8.00
C SER A 485 19.00 -16.78 -8.32
N GLU A 486 18.56 -16.05 -9.36
CA GLU A 486 19.10 -14.72 -9.67
C GLU A 486 18.75 -13.70 -8.57
N THR A 487 17.58 -13.83 -7.94
CA THR A 487 17.19 -13.02 -6.78
C THR A 487 18.12 -13.26 -5.60
N LEU A 488 18.46 -14.52 -5.29
CA LEU A 488 19.41 -14.86 -4.23
C LEU A 488 20.81 -14.29 -4.51
N ILE A 489 21.28 -14.36 -5.76
CA ILE A 489 22.57 -13.76 -6.16
C ILE A 489 22.55 -12.24 -5.93
N ALA A 490 21.51 -11.54 -6.38
CA ALA A 490 21.37 -10.10 -6.17
C ALA A 490 21.38 -9.72 -4.69
N MET A 491 20.66 -10.48 -3.85
CA MET A 491 20.67 -10.31 -2.39
C MET A 491 22.06 -10.54 -1.78
N LEU A 492 22.78 -11.58 -2.21
CA LEU A 492 24.14 -11.87 -1.73
C LEU A 492 25.16 -10.81 -2.16
N VAL A 493 25.03 -10.26 -3.37
CA VAL A 493 25.87 -9.13 -3.80
C VAL A 493 25.67 -7.92 -2.88
N ALA A 494 24.42 -7.55 -2.60
CA ALA A 494 24.12 -6.45 -1.69
C ALA A 494 24.67 -6.71 -0.28
N LEU A 495 24.44 -7.89 0.29
CA LEU A 495 24.96 -8.27 1.61
C LEU A 495 26.50 -8.31 1.65
N GLY A 496 27.15 -8.81 0.60
CA GLY A 496 28.61 -8.84 0.46
C GLY A 496 29.24 -7.45 0.37
N LYS A 497 28.50 -6.47 -0.19
CA LYS A 497 28.88 -5.04 -0.18
C LYS A 497 28.55 -4.34 1.14
N GLY A 498 27.97 -5.04 2.12
CA GLY A 498 27.62 -4.47 3.42
C GLY A 498 26.32 -3.66 3.41
N MET A 499 25.48 -3.79 2.38
CA MET A 499 24.17 -3.15 2.32
C MET A 499 23.11 -3.99 3.03
N ASP A 500 22.07 -3.32 3.54
CA ASP A 500 20.87 -3.99 4.02
C ASP A 500 19.90 -4.31 2.86
N LEU A 501 18.93 -5.19 3.13
CA LEU A 501 17.93 -5.62 2.15
C LEU A 501 16.53 -5.19 2.59
N LEU A 502 15.74 -4.65 1.66
CA LEU A 502 14.31 -4.41 1.82
C LEU A 502 13.57 -5.16 0.72
N VAL A 503 12.84 -6.22 1.06
CA VAL A 503 12.05 -6.96 0.06
C VAL A 503 10.76 -6.21 -0.20
N SER A 504 10.36 -6.11 -1.47
CA SER A 504 9.17 -5.37 -1.87
C SER A 504 8.24 -6.17 -2.77
N HIS A 505 6.95 -5.90 -2.62
CA HIS A 505 5.92 -6.29 -3.58
C HIS A 505 5.99 -5.46 -4.87
N ARG A 506 5.05 -5.69 -5.79
CA ARG A 506 4.68 -4.73 -6.85
C ARG A 506 3.25 -4.23 -6.69
N SER A 507 2.95 -3.08 -7.28
CA SER A 507 1.62 -2.46 -7.27
C SER A 507 0.50 -3.35 -7.78
N LYS A 508 0.79 -4.30 -8.68
CA LYS A 508 -0.15 -5.30 -9.17
C LYS A 508 0.27 -6.69 -8.69
N SER A 509 -0.29 -7.14 -7.58
CA SER A 509 0.11 -8.39 -6.92
C SER A 509 -1.01 -9.44 -6.93
N PRO A 510 -0.66 -10.73 -7.07
CA PRO A 510 -1.57 -11.84 -6.76
C PRO A 510 -1.58 -12.14 -5.25
N ASN A 511 -2.50 -13.02 -4.84
CA ASN A 511 -2.56 -13.59 -3.49
C ASN A 511 -1.49 -14.69 -3.29
N ASP A 512 -0.22 -14.33 -3.49
CA ASP A 512 0.94 -15.19 -3.26
C ASP A 512 1.84 -14.55 -2.18
N ASP A 513 2.53 -15.39 -1.40
CA ASP A 513 3.39 -15.01 -0.27
C ASP A 513 4.90 -15.04 -0.59
N MET A 514 5.28 -15.10 -1.88
CA MET A 514 6.67 -15.11 -2.34
C MET A 514 7.58 -14.11 -1.61
N GLU A 515 7.15 -12.85 -1.50
CA GLU A 515 7.93 -11.79 -0.86
C GLU A 515 8.19 -12.07 0.62
N ALA A 516 7.23 -12.67 1.32
CA ALA A 516 7.40 -13.08 2.72
C ALA A 516 8.46 -14.19 2.86
N GLN A 517 8.40 -15.19 1.99
CA GLN A 517 9.34 -16.31 1.97
C GLN A 517 10.77 -15.83 1.66
N ILE A 518 10.93 -14.94 0.68
CA ILE A 518 12.22 -14.34 0.33
C ILE A 518 12.76 -13.49 1.50
N ALA A 519 11.93 -12.65 2.12
CA ALA A 519 12.34 -11.80 3.25
C ALA A 519 12.84 -12.61 4.45
N LEU A 520 12.13 -13.68 4.81
CA LEU A 520 12.52 -14.59 5.90
C LEU A 520 13.81 -15.35 5.58
N SER A 521 14.04 -15.72 4.31
CA SER A 521 15.22 -16.50 3.92
C SER A 521 16.54 -15.81 4.30
N ALA A 522 16.62 -14.48 4.16
CA ALA A 522 17.82 -13.69 4.41
C ALA A 522 17.76 -12.84 5.69
N ASN A 523 16.72 -12.96 6.51
CA ASN A 523 16.47 -12.06 7.66
C ASN A 523 16.57 -10.57 7.26
N THR A 524 15.89 -10.21 6.16
CA THR A 524 15.99 -8.89 5.56
C THR A 524 15.62 -7.79 6.55
N MET A 525 16.18 -6.60 6.36
CA MET A 525 15.92 -5.46 7.25
C MET A 525 14.43 -5.14 7.24
N GLY A 526 13.78 -5.14 6.07
CA GLY A 526 12.36 -4.85 5.99
C GLY A 526 11.59 -5.64 4.94
N LEU A 527 10.27 -5.50 5.02
CA LEU A 527 9.30 -5.90 4.01
C LEU A 527 8.37 -4.72 3.71
N LYS A 528 8.33 -4.31 2.45
CA LYS A 528 7.38 -3.34 1.87
C LYS A 528 6.34 -4.10 1.05
N ALA A 529 5.21 -4.42 1.68
CA ALA A 529 4.14 -5.21 1.05
C ALA A 529 2.76 -4.50 1.10
N GLY A 530 2.76 -3.16 1.13
CA GLY A 530 1.55 -2.34 1.01
C GLY A 530 0.81 -2.04 2.32
N GLY A 531 -0.38 -1.47 2.16
CA GLY A 531 -1.27 -0.99 3.23
C GLY A 531 -2.19 -2.05 3.85
N GLY A 532 -3.07 -1.62 4.76
CA GLY A 532 -3.93 -2.51 5.56
C GLY A 532 -5.28 -2.90 4.96
N ALA A 533 -5.60 -2.47 3.73
CA ALA A 533 -6.95 -2.58 3.18
C ALA A 533 -7.14 -3.70 2.13
N ASN A 534 -6.05 -4.26 1.60
CA ASN A 534 -6.08 -5.13 0.42
C ASN A 534 -5.64 -6.56 0.75
N THR A 535 -6.36 -7.56 0.25
CA THR A 535 -6.14 -8.98 0.57
C THR A 535 -4.76 -9.47 0.13
N GLU A 536 -4.30 -9.10 -1.07
CA GLU A 536 -3.01 -9.53 -1.62
C GLU A 536 -1.81 -9.02 -0.82
N ARG A 537 -2.01 -7.92 -0.09
CA ARG A 537 -1.04 -7.33 0.85
C ARG A 537 -1.06 -8.08 2.16
N LEU A 538 -2.25 -8.25 2.74
CA LEU A 538 -2.44 -8.96 4.00
C LEU A 538 -2.00 -10.42 3.93
N PHE A 539 -2.07 -11.06 2.76
CA PHE A 539 -1.59 -12.42 2.55
C PHE A 539 -0.08 -12.57 2.82
N LYS A 540 0.73 -11.60 2.38
CA LYS A 540 2.19 -11.59 2.58
C LYS A 540 2.53 -11.39 4.06
N TYR A 541 1.91 -10.40 4.72
CA TYR A 541 2.13 -10.17 6.15
C TYR A 541 1.63 -11.34 7.00
N GLY A 542 0.47 -11.91 6.65
CA GLY A 542 -0.12 -13.06 7.32
C GLY A 542 0.73 -14.32 7.21
N SER A 543 1.42 -14.53 6.09
CA SER A 543 2.37 -15.64 5.94
C SER A 543 3.52 -15.55 6.93
N ILE A 544 4.11 -14.36 7.13
CA ILE A 544 5.16 -14.16 8.14
C ILE A 544 4.62 -14.44 9.54
N THR A 545 3.46 -13.88 9.90
CA THR A 545 2.81 -14.17 11.19
C THR A 545 2.64 -15.67 11.40
N LYS A 546 2.11 -16.39 10.39
CA LYS A 546 1.90 -17.83 10.45
C LYS A 546 3.22 -18.57 10.69
N ILE A 547 4.24 -18.31 9.87
CA ILE A 547 5.54 -18.99 9.95
C ILE A 547 6.21 -18.73 11.30
N MET A 548 6.22 -17.47 11.76
CA MET A 548 6.80 -17.12 13.06
C MET A 548 6.10 -17.85 14.20
N LYS A 549 4.76 -17.94 14.17
CA LYS A 549 3.98 -18.68 15.17
C LYS A 549 4.25 -20.20 15.13
N GLU A 550 4.36 -20.78 13.95
CA GLU A 550 4.70 -22.20 13.78
C GLU A 550 6.08 -22.51 14.35
N LEU A 551 7.07 -21.63 14.12
CA LEU A 551 8.41 -21.76 14.67
C LEU A 551 8.45 -21.64 16.21
N GLU A 552 7.69 -20.71 16.79
CA GLU A 552 7.55 -20.61 18.26
C GLU A 552 7.00 -21.92 18.85
N ILE A 553 5.92 -22.46 18.27
CA ILE A 553 5.29 -23.70 18.73
C ILE A 553 6.25 -24.89 18.60
N ALA A 554 7.02 -24.96 17.50
CA ALA A 554 8.01 -26.01 17.30
C ALA A 554 9.12 -25.96 18.35
N GLN A 555 9.54 -24.76 18.75
CA GLN A 555 10.54 -24.55 19.81
C GLN A 555 10.02 -24.98 21.18
N GLU A 556 8.74 -24.71 21.49
CA GLU A 556 8.11 -25.10 22.78
C GLU A 556 7.91 -26.61 22.93
N LYS A 557 7.66 -27.32 21.82
CA LYS A 557 7.25 -28.74 21.85
C LYS A 557 8.40 -29.73 21.71
N GLU A 558 9.65 -29.27 21.60
CA GLU A 558 10.82 -30.11 21.24
C GLU A 558 10.47 -31.13 20.15
N TYR A 559 9.75 -30.68 19.11
CA TYR A 559 9.20 -31.59 18.13
C TYR A 559 10.32 -32.14 17.25
N GLU A 560 10.86 -33.31 17.62
CA GLU A 560 11.71 -34.07 16.73
C GLU A 560 10.87 -34.55 15.55
N ARG A 561 11.13 -33.98 14.38
CA ARG A 561 10.58 -34.49 13.13
C ARG A 561 11.26 -35.83 12.86
N LYS A 562 10.58 -36.92 13.21
CA LYS A 562 11.06 -38.27 12.86
C LYS A 562 11.04 -38.40 11.34
N GLU A 563 12.23 -38.47 10.74
CA GLU A 563 12.36 -38.88 9.35
C GLU A 563 11.91 -40.34 9.25
N HIS A 564 10.90 -40.58 8.43
CA HIS A 564 10.46 -41.92 8.08
C HIS A 564 11.09 -42.27 6.73
N PRO A 565 12.11 -43.16 6.69
CA PRO A 565 12.80 -43.49 5.45
C PRO A 565 11.86 -43.98 4.35
N GLU A 566 10.75 -44.65 4.71
CA GLU A 566 9.75 -45.08 3.74
C GLU A 566 9.02 -43.89 3.10
N VAL A 567 8.71 -42.84 3.87
CA VAL A 567 8.06 -41.63 3.39
C VAL A 567 9.02 -40.82 2.51
N THR A 568 10.27 -40.64 2.93
CA THR A 568 11.27 -39.94 2.12
C THR A 568 11.53 -40.68 0.82
N ASN A 569 11.67 -42.01 0.86
CA ASN A 569 11.83 -42.82 -0.35
C ASN A 569 10.58 -42.73 -1.25
N PHE A 570 9.37 -42.75 -0.68
CA PHE A 570 8.13 -42.55 -1.42
C PHE A 570 8.11 -41.20 -2.14
N LEU A 571 8.38 -40.09 -1.42
CA LEU A 571 8.41 -38.74 -1.98
C LEU A 571 9.46 -38.60 -3.08
N ASN A 572 10.64 -39.21 -2.91
CA ASN A 572 11.72 -39.20 -3.91
C ASN A 572 11.38 -39.96 -5.20
N ASN A 573 10.40 -40.87 -5.16
CA ASN A 573 9.92 -41.64 -6.31
C ASN A 573 8.74 -40.97 -7.04
N LEU A 574 8.20 -39.87 -6.50
CA LEU A 574 7.16 -39.10 -7.19
C LEU A 574 7.73 -38.43 -8.43
N VAL A 575 6.91 -38.37 -9.47
CA VAL A 575 7.21 -37.68 -10.73
C VAL A 575 6.28 -36.49 -10.91
N ILE A 576 6.73 -35.50 -11.66
CA ILE A 576 5.89 -34.39 -12.10
C ILE A 576 4.93 -34.92 -13.15
N THR A 577 3.63 -34.90 -12.85
CA THR A 577 2.59 -35.54 -13.68
C THR A 577 1.83 -34.56 -14.54
N ASP A 578 1.64 -33.34 -14.08
CA ASP A 578 0.94 -32.27 -14.79
C ASP A 578 1.52 -30.91 -14.38
N ILE A 579 1.66 -30.00 -15.34
CA ILE A 579 1.92 -28.58 -15.10
C ILE A 579 0.80 -27.83 -15.81
N ILE A 580 0.05 -27.02 -15.06
CA ILE A 580 -1.09 -26.27 -15.57
C ILE A 580 -0.86 -24.80 -15.30
N ALA A 581 -0.73 -24.01 -16.35
CA ALA A 581 -0.66 -22.56 -16.29
C ALA A 581 -2.03 -21.94 -16.56
N TYR A 582 -2.29 -20.79 -15.95
CA TYR A 582 -3.52 -20.05 -16.11
C TYR A 582 -3.30 -18.55 -15.85
N GLU A 583 -4.27 -17.74 -16.25
CA GLU A 583 -4.26 -16.30 -15.93
C GLU A 583 -4.66 -16.10 -14.47
N GLU A 584 -3.73 -15.62 -13.66
CA GLU A 584 -3.93 -15.28 -12.25
C GLU A 584 -4.40 -13.82 -12.15
N PRO A 585 -5.56 -13.54 -11.53
CA PRO A 585 -6.01 -12.17 -11.37
C PRO A 585 -5.12 -11.40 -10.40
N THR A 586 -4.88 -10.12 -10.70
CA THR A 586 -4.27 -9.17 -9.76
C THR A 586 -5.29 -8.17 -9.24
N ASN A 587 -4.95 -7.46 -8.17
CA ASN A 587 -5.74 -6.37 -7.60
C ASN A 587 -6.06 -5.23 -8.60
N ALA A 588 -5.31 -5.09 -9.70
CA ALA A 588 -5.53 -4.06 -10.71
C ALA A 588 -6.44 -4.52 -11.88
N GLY A 589 -7.01 -5.72 -11.83
CA GLY A 589 -7.84 -6.28 -12.90
C GLY A 589 -7.09 -6.67 -14.17
N ILE A 590 -5.75 -6.66 -14.13
CA ILE A 590 -4.87 -7.15 -15.19
C ILE A 590 -4.32 -8.51 -14.77
N PRO A 591 -4.44 -9.56 -15.59
CA PRO A 591 -3.94 -10.88 -15.20
C PRO A 591 -2.41 -10.96 -15.25
N SER A 592 -1.85 -11.75 -14.35
CA SER A 592 -0.51 -12.31 -14.44
C SER A 592 -0.60 -13.82 -14.67
N VAL A 593 0.52 -14.53 -14.52
CA VAL A 593 0.59 -15.97 -14.68
C VAL A 593 0.58 -16.67 -13.33
N GLY A 594 -0.34 -17.62 -13.17
CA GLY A 594 -0.33 -18.62 -12.12
C GLY A 594 0.00 -19.99 -12.69
N VAL A 595 0.69 -20.81 -11.89
CA VAL A 595 1.07 -22.19 -12.26
C VAL A 595 0.70 -23.14 -11.13
N ASN A 596 0.11 -24.29 -11.49
CA ASN A 596 -0.04 -25.45 -10.62
C ASN A 596 0.87 -26.58 -11.13
N ILE A 597 1.80 -27.03 -10.29
CA ILE A 597 2.62 -28.22 -10.55
C ILE A 597 2.08 -29.37 -9.71
N TYR A 598 1.77 -30.47 -10.38
CA TYR A 598 1.29 -31.69 -9.76
C TYR A 598 2.37 -32.76 -9.78
N ALA A 599 2.47 -33.48 -8.67
CA ALA A 599 3.32 -34.66 -8.55
C ALA A 599 2.55 -35.85 -8.02
N GLY A 600 2.91 -37.04 -8.48
CA GLY A 600 2.23 -38.28 -8.13
C GLY A 600 2.97 -39.53 -8.57
N ILE A 601 2.29 -40.67 -8.45
CA ILE A 601 2.84 -41.98 -8.78
C ILE A 601 2.75 -42.19 -10.30
N PRO A 602 3.88 -42.50 -10.99
CA PRO A 602 3.87 -42.80 -12.41
C PRO A 602 2.89 -43.92 -12.76
N GLY A 603 2.07 -43.74 -13.80
CA GLY A 603 1.13 -44.75 -14.29
C GLY A 603 -0.10 -45.00 -13.42
N SER A 604 -0.23 -44.34 -12.25
CA SER A 604 -1.44 -44.42 -11.42
C SER A 604 -2.46 -43.37 -11.84
N TRP A 605 -3.72 -43.78 -12.04
CA TRP A 605 -4.82 -42.85 -12.29
C TRP A 605 -5.31 -42.19 -11.00
N GLU A 606 -5.38 -42.95 -9.91
CA GLU A 606 -5.88 -42.50 -8.60
C GLU A 606 -4.87 -41.58 -7.90
N TYR A 607 -3.59 -41.93 -7.97
CA TYR A 607 -2.50 -41.22 -7.29
C TYR A 607 -1.67 -40.36 -8.26
N LYS A 608 -2.27 -39.92 -9.37
CA LYS A 608 -1.60 -39.07 -10.37
C LYS A 608 -1.24 -37.69 -9.79
N LYS A 609 -2.05 -37.15 -8.87
CA LYS A 609 -1.96 -35.77 -8.37
C LYS A 609 -1.97 -35.74 -6.84
N ILE A 610 -0.96 -36.32 -6.21
CA ILE A 610 -0.83 -36.37 -4.74
C ILE A 610 -0.45 -35.00 -4.19
N LEU A 611 0.55 -34.37 -4.80
CA LEU A 611 1.04 -33.06 -4.38
C LEU A 611 0.61 -32.02 -5.40
N LYS A 612 0.28 -30.83 -4.91
CA LYS A 612 0.01 -29.64 -5.71
C LYS A 612 0.81 -28.48 -5.12
N MET A 613 1.66 -27.87 -5.92
CA MET A 613 2.37 -26.64 -5.57
C MET A 613 1.99 -25.54 -6.54
N THR A 614 1.82 -24.33 -6.02
CA THR A 614 1.40 -23.17 -6.79
C THR A 614 2.53 -22.16 -6.88
N GLY A 615 2.52 -21.34 -7.93
CA GLY A 615 3.40 -20.18 -8.04
C GLY A 615 2.73 -19.12 -8.90
N SER A 616 2.63 -17.91 -8.36
CA SER A 616 2.02 -16.77 -9.06
C SER A 616 2.89 -15.54 -8.88
N THR A 617 3.02 -14.74 -9.93
CA THR A 617 3.95 -13.61 -9.96
C THR A 617 3.25 -12.26 -10.05
N PRO A 618 3.78 -11.21 -9.41
CA PRO A 618 3.26 -9.86 -9.56
C PRO A 618 3.66 -9.22 -10.89
N LEU A 619 2.91 -8.19 -11.30
CA LEU A 619 3.15 -7.41 -12.51
C LEU A 619 3.83 -6.09 -12.19
N GLY A 620 4.76 -5.69 -13.06
CA GLY A 620 5.29 -4.33 -13.08
C GLY A 620 4.37 -3.31 -13.74
N THR A 621 4.65 -2.03 -13.50
CA THR A 621 4.00 -0.88 -14.15
C THR A 621 4.77 -0.38 -15.37
N SER A 622 6.09 -0.54 -15.34
CA SER A 622 7.04 -0.27 -16.43
C SER A 622 8.16 -1.31 -16.34
N ALA A 623 8.68 -1.77 -17.47
CA ALA A 623 9.97 -2.44 -17.49
C ALA A 623 10.99 -1.38 -17.88
N GLY A 624 11.80 -0.92 -16.93
CA GLY A 624 12.96 -0.09 -17.23
C GLY A 624 13.90 -0.80 -18.21
N THR A 625 14.93 -0.10 -18.69
CA THR A 625 15.93 -0.68 -19.61
C THR A 625 16.63 -1.91 -19.01
N GLY A 626 16.60 -2.07 -17.68
CA GLY A 626 17.18 -3.18 -16.92
C GLY A 626 16.23 -4.29 -16.42
N GLU A 627 14.91 -4.11 -16.39
CA GLU A 627 14.03 -5.12 -15.76
C GLU A 627 13.83 -6.37 -16.63
N ALA A 628 13.49 -7.50 -16.03
CA ALA A 628 12.99 -8.66 -16.75
C ALA A 628 11.60 -8.35 -17.36
N ILE A 629 11.37 -8.83 -18.58
CA ILE A 629 10.20 -8.46 -19.38
C ILE A 629 9.00 -9.31 -18.97
N HIS A 630 7.94 -8.63 -18.53
CA HIS A 630 6.63 -9.24 -18.40
C HIS A 630 6.01 -9.45 -19.79
N LEU A 631 5.79 -10.71 -20.19
CA LEU A 631 5.31 -11.01 -21.54
C LEU A 631 3.78 -10.87 -21.61
N VAL A 632 3.34 -9.92 -22.45
CA VAL A 632 1.93 -9.60 -22.70
C VAL A 632 1.46 -10.04 -24.09
N ASP A 633 0.15 -10.18 -24.25
CA ASP A 633 -0.51 -10.64 -25.48
C ASP A 633 -0.30 -9.68 -26.66
N SER A 634 -0.13 -8.38 -26.40
CA SER A 634 0.17 -7.38 -27.42
C SER A 634 1.56 -7.49 -28.02
N THR A 635 2.46 -8.28 -27.44
CA THR A 635 3.77 -8.57 -28.02
C THR A 635 3.63 -9.75 -28.98
N ILE A 636 3.85 -9.49 -30.28
CA ILE A 636 3.59 -10.47 -31.33
C ILE A 636 4.92 -10.91 -31.94
N GLU A 637 5.18 -12.22 -31.92
CA GLU A 637 6.36 -12.78 -32.55
C GLU A 637 6.25 -12.78 -34.08
N LYS A 638 7.39 -12.80 -34.77
CA LYS A 638 7.42 -12.88 -36.23
C LYS A 638 6.70 -14.15 -36.70
N SER A 639 5.77 -14.01 -37.64
CA SER A 639 5.03 -15.13 -38.22
C SER A 639 4.65 -14.87 -39.69
N PRO A 640 4.28 -15.90 -40.47
CA PRO A 640 3.78 -15.73 -41.84
C PRO A 640 2.56 -14.80 -41.91
N LEU A 641 1.76 -14.72 -40.85
CA LEU A 641 0.62 -13.80 -40.75
C LEU A 641 1.07 -12.33 -40.79
N ILE A 642 2.16 -12.00 -40.09
CA ILE A 642 2.75 -10.64 -40.11
C ILE A 642 3.25 -10.31 -41.51
N GLU A 643 3.86 -11.27 -42.20
CA GLU A 643 4.35 -11.06 -43.57
C GLU A 643 3.19 -10.86 -44.57
N ARG A 644 2.10 -11.62 -44.43
CA ARG A 644 0.88 -11.46 -45.24
C ARG A 644 0.20 -10.10 -45.05
N TYR A 645 0.19 -9.57 -43.83
CA TYR A 645 -0.50 -8.32 -43.49
C TYR A 645 0.42 -7.24 -42.90
N ALA A 646 1.64 -7.10 -43.44
CA ALA A 646 2.66 -6.18 -42.93
C ALA A 646 2.16 -4.73 -42.74
N GLY A 647 1.18 -4.31 -43.54
CA GLY A 647 0.52 -3.01 -43.41
C GLY A 647 -0.16 -2.75 -42.05
N LEU A 648 -0.54 -3.79 -41.30
CA LEU A 648 -1.25 -3.70 -40.02
C LEU A 648 -0.32 -3.66 -38.79
N PHE A 649 0.96 -4.00 -38.97
CA PHE A 649 1.89 -4.21 -37.86
C PHE A 649 3.04 -3.19 -37.88
N ALA A 650 3.51 -2.82 -36.69
CA ALA A 650 4.69 -2.00 -36.47
C ALA A 650 5.80 -2.85 -35.82
N PRO A 651 6.99 -2.92 -36.41
CA PRO A 651 8.12 -3.62 -35.80
C PRO A 651 8.57 -2.90 -34.52
N GLN A 652 9.09 -3.67 -33.57
CA GLN A 652 9.63 -3.21 -32.30
C GLN A 652 11.16 -3.44 -32.25
N PRO A 653 11.91 -2.71 -31.41
CA PRO A 653 13.36 -2.85 -31.30
C PRO A 653 13.85 -4.27 -30.94
N ASP A 654 13.04 -5.03 -30.21
CA ASP A 654 13.33 -6.41 -29.75
C ASP A 654 12.98 -7.50 -30.78
N LYS A 655 12.82 -7.11 -32.06
CA LYS A 655 12.41 -7.97 -33.17
C LYS A 655 11.00 -8.57 -33.02
N THR A 656 10.15 -7.98 -32.18
CA THR A 656 8.72 -8.30 -32.10
C THR A 656 7.88 -7.30 -32.91
N TYR A 657 6.56 -7.50 -32.91
CA TYR A 657 5.60 -6.66 -33.62
C TYR A 657 4.44 -6.28 -32.70
N LYS A 658 3.84 -5.13 -32.98
CA LYS A 658 2.55 -4.69 -32.40
C LYS A 658 1.61 -4.28 -33.52
N PHE A 659 0.30 -4.33 -33.31
CA PHE A 659 -0.62 -3.67 -34.23
C PHE A 659 -0.33 -2.17 -34.27
N LYS A 660 -0.44 -1.56 -35.45
CA LYS A 660 -0.30 -0.11 -35.61
C LYS A 660 -1.39 0.61 -34.82
N LYS A 661 -1.06 1.79 -34.29
CA LYS A 661 -2.02 2.62 -33.56
C LYS A 661 -3.15 3.05 -34.52
N GLY A 662 -4.40 2.91 -34.07
CA GLY A 662 -5.57 3.37 -34.81
C GLY A 662 -6.26 2.33 -35.71
N ILE A 663 -5.72 1.11 -35.83
CA ILE A 663 -6.40 0.00 -36.51
C ILE A 663 -7.73 -0.28 -35.81
N LYS A 664 -8.81 -0.40 -36.59
CA LYS A 664 -10.15 -0.74 -36.09
C LYS A 664 -10.48 -2.20 -36.33
N GLU A 665 -11.35 -2.77 -35.51
CA GLU A 665 -11.81 -4.15 -35.64
C GLU A 665 -12.44 -4.43 -37.02
N ILE A 666 -13.14 -3.47 -37.61
CA ILE A 666 -13.73 -3.59 -38.95
C ILE A 666 -12.65 -3.87 -40.01
N GLU A 667 -11.49 -3.18 -39.93
CA GLU A 667 -10.39 -3.36 -40.88
C GLU A 667 -9.78 -4.78 -40.80
N ILE A 668 -9.88 -5.41 -39.62
CA ILE A 668 -9.46 -6.80 -39.41
C ILE A 668 -10.50 -7.76 -39.98
N LEU A 669 -11.78 -7.56 -39.66
CA LEU A 669 -12.88 -8.42 -40.10
C LEU A 669 -13.03 -8.42 -41.64
N GLU A 670 -12.79 -7.27 -42.30
CA GLU A 670 -12.80 -7.15 -43.76
C GLU A 670 -11.75 -8.02 -44.46
N LYS A 671 -10.68 -8.46 -43.77
CA LYS A 671 -9.69 -9.39 -44.33
C LYS A 671 -10.21 -10.83 -44.43
N ASN A 672 -11.32 -11.15 -43.74
CA ASN A 672 -11.92 -12.47 -43.71
C ASN A 672 -10.91 -13.60 -43.41
N ASP A 673 -9.93 -13.31 -42.55
CA ASP A 673 -8.89 -14.25 -42.12
C ASP A 673 -9.14 -14.63 -40.64
N PRO A 674 -9.52 -15.89 -40.35
CA PRO A 674 -9.79 -16.34 -38.99
C PRO A 674 -8.57 -16.23 -38.06
N GLU A 675 -7.35 -16.43 -38.58
CA GLU A 675 -6.12 -16.36 -37.79
C GLU A 675 -5.83 -14.92 -37.36
N LEU A 676 -5.99 -13.97 -38.29
CA LEU A 676 -5.86 -12.54 -38.00
C LEU A 676 -6.92 -12.07 -36.99
N SER A 677 -8.16 -12.52 -37.16
CA SER A 677 -9.27 -12.17 -36.28
C SER A 677 -9.06 -12.71 -34.86
N ALA A 678 -8.59 -13.96 -34.73
CA ALA A 678 -8.26 -14.56 -33.44
C ALA A 678 -7.09 -13.84 -32.76
N LEU A 679 -6.04 -13.49 -33.52
CA LEU A 679 -4.92 -12.71 -32.99
C LEU A 679 -5.37 -11.33 -32.49
N TRP A 680 -6.19 -10.63 -33.28
CA TRP A 680 -6.76 -9.35 -32.88
C TRP A 680 -7.56 -9.46 -31.59
N GLN A 681 -8.51 -10.39 -31.51
CA GLN A 681 -9.31 -10.61 -30.30
C GLN A 681 -8.44 -10.90 -29.07
N LYS A 682 -7.38 -11.72 -29.23
CA LYS A 682 -6.43 -12.01 -28.14
C LYS A 682 -5.69 -10.76 -27.68
N VAL A 683 -5.15 -9.99 -28.63
CA VAL A 683 -4.37 -8.77 -28.37
C VAL A 683 -5.22 -7.65 -27.77
N GLN A 684 -6.53 -7.59 -28.05
CA GLN A 684 -7.38 -6.56 -27.47
C GLN A 684 -7.81 -6.86 -26.02
N ARG A 685 -7.58 -8.06 -25.48
CA ARG A 685 -7.95 -8.38 -24.10
C ARG A 685 -7.13 -7.55 -23.11
N TYR A 686 -7.80 -7.04 -22.07
CA TYR A 686 -7.19 -6.25 -20.98
C TYR A 686 -6.32 -5.08 -21.49
N ASP A 687 -6.78 -4.36 -22.52
CA ASP A 687 -6.04 -3.27 -23.17
C ASP A 687 -4.65 -3.70 -23.68
N GLY A 688 -4.53 -4.93 -24.18
CA GLY A 688 -3.27 -5.51 -24.66
C GLY A 688 -2.34 -6.04 -23.59
N LYS A 689 -2.82 -6.13 -22.34
CA LYS A 689 -2.04 -6.59 -21.18
C LYS A 689 -2.44 -8.00 -20.71
N GLY A 690 -3.24 -8.73 -21.49
CA GLY A 690 -3.45 -10.16 -21.26
C GLY A 690 -2.14 -10.95 -21.31
N CYS A 691 -2.09 -12.16 -20.77
CA CYS A 691 -0.85 -12.93 -20.64
C CYS A 691 -0.93 -14.36 -21.19
N LEU A 692 -1.86 -14.62 -22.12
CA LEU A 692 -2.03 -15.94 -22.74
C LEU A 692 -0.78 -16.41 -23.49
N ASN A 693 0.03 -15.51 -24.03
CA ASN A 693 1.35 -15.85 -24.59
C ASN A 693 2.25 -16.54 -23.57
N ALA A 694 2.37 -15.97 -22.37
CA ALA A 694 3.21 -16.53 -21.30
C ALA A 694 2.62 -17.85 -20.75
N VAL A 695 1.30 -17.92 -20.58
CA VAL A 695 0.59 -19.16 -20.23
C VAL A 695 0.87 -20.25 -21.27
N SER A 696 0.78 -19.92 -22.56
CA SER A 696 1.04 -20.85 -23.65
C SER A 696 2.50 -21.30 -23.69
N ASN A 697 3.46 -20.40 -23.41
CA ASN A 697 4.88 -20.77 -23.33
C ASN A 697 5.12 -21.80 -22.22
N ILE A 698 4.45 -21.67 -21.07
CA ILE A 698 4.56 -22.68 -20.01
C ILE A 698 4.05 -24.02 -20.52
N MET A 699 2.85 -24.06 -21.10
CA MET A 699 2.22 -25.32 -21.51
C MET A 699 2.98 -26.02 -22.65
N ASN A 700 3.50 -25.25 -23.61
CA ASN A 700 4.04 -25.80 -24.86
C ASN A 700 5.57 -25.94 -24.86
N ILE A 701 6.29 -25.14 -24.06
CA ILE A 701 7.76 -25.09 -24.08
C ILE A 701 8.34 -25.56 -22.75
N ILE A 702 7.87 -24.99 -21.63
CA ILE A 702 8.46 -25.26 -20.31
C ILE A 702 8.00 -26.62 -19.77
N ALA A 703 6.70 -26.88 -19.72
CA ALA A 703 6.12 -28.07 -19.11
C ALA A 703 6.69 -29.39 -19.67
N PRO A 704 6.88 -29.57 -20.99
CA PRO A 704 7.49 -30.78 -21.55
C PRO A 704 8.88 -31.12 -20.98
N GLN A 705 9.61 -30.14 -20.46
CA GLN A 705 10.95 -30.33 -19.91
C GLN A 705 10.94 -30.90 -18.48
N PHE A 706 9.80 -30.89 -17.80
CA PHE A 706 9.62 -31.35 -16.42
C PHE A 706 8.74 -32.60 -16.32
N LEU A 707 7.77 -32.77 -17.22
CA LEU A 707 6.81 -33.87 -17.16
C LEU A 707 7.51 -35.24 -17.21
N GLY A 708 7.09 -36.14 -16.32
CA GLY A 708 7.61 -37.49 -16.19
C GLY A 708 8.94 -37.61 -15.46
N LYS A 709 9.63 -36.49 -15.17
CA LYS A 709 10.86 -36.50 -14.39
C LYS A 709 10.57 -36.71 -12.91
N ARG A 710 11.46 -37.43 -12.23
CA ARG A 710 11.41 -37.59 -10.79
C ARG A 710 11.77 -36.28 -10.14
N ILE A 711 11.09 -35.95 -9.06
CA ILE A 711 11.33 -34.67 -8.40
C ILE A 711 12.72 -34.65 -7.75
N SER A 712 13.21 -35.82 -7.33
CA SER A 712 14.57 -36.03 -6.82
C SER A 712 15.69 -35.72 -7.83
N GLU A 713 15.38 -35.59 -9.13
CA GLU A 713 16.32 -35.09 -10.15
C GLU A 713 16.61 -33.59 -9.95
N PHE A 714 15.66 -32.84 -9.39
CA PHE A 714 15.75 -31.41 -9.12
C PHE A 714 16.17 -31.17 -7.67
N LYS A 715 17.46 -31.35 -7.39
CA LYS A 715 18.02 -31.26 -6.03
C LYS A 715 18.00 -29.84 -5.43
N SER A 716 18.02 -28.83 -6.29
CA SER A 716 18.20 -27.41 -5.93
C SER A 716 17.34 -26.51 -6.81
N ILE A 717 17.02 -25.32 -6.33
CA ILE A 717 16.35 -24.30 -7.15
C ILE A 717 17.24 -23.86 -8.31
N SER A 718 18.55 -23.81 -8.09
CA SER A 718 19.56 -23.48 -9.11
C SER A 718 19.51 -24.42 -10.32
N THR A 719 19.23 -25.73 -10.11
CA THR A 719 19.06 -26.69 -11.21
C THR A 719 17.81 -26.39 -12.05
N VAL A 720 16.72 -26.00 -11.42
CA VAL A 720 15.47 -25.63 -12.10
C VAL A 720 15.67 -24.34 -12.89
N ASP A 721 16.20 -23.30 -12.25
CA ASP A 721 16.38 -22.00 -12.88
C ASP A 721 17.38 -22.05 -14.02
N LYS A 722 18.46 -22.85 -13.90
CA LYS A 722 19.37 -23.12 -15.03
C LYS A 722 18.64 -23.69 -16.24
N LEU A 723 17.75 -24.67 -16.04
CA LEU A 723 16.96 -25.24 -17.12
C LEU A 723 16.05 -24.17 -17.76
N LEU A 724 15.38 -23.35 -16.94
CA LEU A 724 14.50 -22.28 -17.42
C LEU A 724 15.26 -21.20 -18.22
N LEU A 725 16.44 -20.78 -17.74
CA LEU A 725 17.29 -19.80 -18.41
C LEU A 725 17.86 -20.35 -19.73
N ASN A 726 18.25 -21.63 -19.77
CA ASN A 726 18.66 -22.28 -21.01
C ASN A 726 17.52 -22.34 -22.03
N LEU A 727 16.29 -22.66 -21.60
CA LEU A 727 15.13 -22.64 -22.50
C LEU A 727 14.82 -21.23 -23.03
N GLU A 728 15.01 -20.20 -22.21
CA GLU A 728 14.89 -18.80 -22.65
C GLU A 728 15.89 -18.49 -23.77
N LEU A 729 17.15 -18.88 -23.60
CA LEU A 729 18.21 -18.72 -24.59
C LEU A 729 17.94 -19.53 -25.87
N GLU A 730 17.58 -20.80 -25.74
CA GLU A 730 17.25 -21.66 -26.88
C GLU A 730 16.07 -21.10 -27.68
N THR A 731 15.06 -20.58 -26.99
CA THR A 731 13.91 -19.92 -27.63
C THR A 731 14.34 -18.64 -28.35
N ALA A 732 15.23 -17.85 -27.77
CA ALA A 732 15.79 -16.66 -28.41
C ALA A 732 16.58 -16.99 -29.69
N ILE A 733 17.38 -18.06 -29.65
CA ILE A 733 18.12 -18.58 -30.82
C ILE A 733 17.16 -19.05 -31.90
N ALA A 734 16.15 -19.85 -31.53
CA ALA A 734 15.14 -20.36 -32.47
C ALA A 734 14.35 -19.23 -33.15
N ARG A 735 14.12 -18.11 -32.43
CA ARG A 735 13.47 -16.90 -32.96
C ARG A 735 14.42 -15.97 -33.73
N GLY A 736 15.71 -16.30 -33.85
CA GLY A 736 16.70 -15.45 -34.53
C GLY A 736 16.99 -14.13 -33.81
N LYS A 737 16.71 -14.07 -32.50
CA LYS A 737 17.01 -12.88 -31.68
C LYS A 737 18.49 -12.78 -31.34
N VAL A 738 19.17 -13.91 -31.19
CA VAL A 738 20.61 -14.04 -30.93
C VAL A 738 21.25 -15.17 -31.71
N GLY A 739 22.54 -15.03 -32.05
CA GLY A 739 23.33 -16.07 -32.70
C GLY A 739 23.72 -17.20 -31.74
N LYS A 740 23.96 -18.41 -32.27
CA LYS A 740 24.43 -19.55 -31.47
C LYS A 740 25.79 -19.31 -30.82
N ASP A 741 26.65 -18.56 -31.50
CA ASP A 741 28.02 -18.25 -31.08
C ASP A 741 28.14 -16.85 -30.42
N ALA A 742 27.02 -16.29 -29.95
CA ALA A 742 27.02 -14.99 -29.29
C ALA A 742 27.91 -15.00 -28.03
N PRO A 743 28.61 -13.88 -27.72
CA PRO A 743 29.40 -13.74 -26.51
C PRO A 743 28.61 -14.08 -25.24
N ILE A 744 29.30 -14.58 -24.21
CA ILE A 744 28.65 -15.02 -22.97
C ILE A 744 27.83 -13.91 -22.31
N ASP A 745 28.30 -12.66 -22.34
CA ASP A 745 27.61 -11.52 -21.75
C ASP A 745 26.28 -11.22 -22.47
N GLU A 746 26.28 -11.28 -23.81
CA GLU A 746 25.05 -11.11 -24.61
C GLU A 746 24.05 -12.23 -24.33
N ARG A 747 24.53 -13.48 -24.18
CA ARG A 747 23.69 -14.62 -23.80
C ARG A 747 23.08 -14.44 -22.41
N ILE A 748 23.87 -13.99 -21.44
CA ILE A 748 23.39 -13.70 -20.08
C ILE A 748 22.36 -12.59 -20.09
N GLU A 749 22.60 -11.51 -20.84
CA GLU A 749 21.65 -10.40 -20.94
C GLU A 749 20.29 -10.87 -21.46
N ILE A 750 20.27 -11.72 -22.48
CA ILE A 750 19.03 -12.31 -23.01
C ILE A 750 18.31 -13.15 -21.96
N MET A 751 19.05 -14.03 -21.26
CA MET A 751 18.49 -14.86 -20.18
C MET A 751 17.95 -14.01 -19.01
N GLN A 752 18.61 -12.90 -18.68
CA GLN A 752 18.15 -11.97 -17.64
C GLN A 752 16.91 -11.18 -18.08
N ARG A 753 16.83 -10.79 -19.35
CA ARG A 753 15.69 -10.03 -19.91
C ARG A 753 14.41 -10.85 -20.02
N LYS A 754 14.49 -12.17 -20.23
CA LYS A 754 13.31 -13.08 -20.24
C LYS A 754 12.22 -12.67 -21.24
N GLY A 755 12.63 -12.03 -22.34
CA GLY A 755 11.72 -11.48 -23.34
C GLY A 755 11.04 -12.51 -24.22
N ASN A 756 11.46 -13.78 -24.18
CA ASN A 756 10.97 -14.81 -25.10
C ASN A 756 9.90 -15.70 -24.46
N LEU A 757 10.21 -16.28 -23.30
CA LEU A 757 9.27 -17.08 -22.51
C LEU A 757 8.39 -16.19 -21.63
N GLY A 758 8.94 -15.06 -21.17
CA GLY A 758 8.30 -14.12 -20.25
C GLY A 758 8.75 -14.34 -18.82
N MET A 759 9.09 -13.25 -18.13
CA MET A 759 9.43 -13.28 -16.70
C MET A 759 8.30 -13.90 -15.85
N ASN A 760 7.05 -13.54 -16.14
CA ASN A 760 5.87 -14.10 -15.50
C ASN A 760 5.73 -15.61 -15.69
N ALA A 761 6.18 -16.16 -16.83
CA ALA A 761 6.20 -17.61 -17.04
C ALA A 761 7.31 -18.26 -16.21
N ILE A 762 8.54 -17.75 -16.35
CA ILE A 762 9.74 -18.33 -15.73
C ILE A 762 9.65 -18.26 -14.21
N LEU A 763 9.35 -17.09 -13.64
CA LEU A 763 9.34 -16.92 -12.18
C LEU A 763 8.19 -17.70 -11.53
N SER A 764 7.01 -17.81 -12.16
CA SER A 764 5.90 -18.63 -11.64
C SER A 764 6.27 -20.11 -11.57
N VAL A 765 6.99 -20.64 -12.58
CA VAL A 765 7.47 -22.02 -12.57
C VAL A 765 8.61 -22.21 -11.56
N SER A 766 9.58 -21.29 -11.52
CA SER A 766 10.67 -21.26 -10.53
C SER A 766 10.11 -21.34 -9.10
N LEU A 767 9.11 -20.51 -8.80
CA LEU A 767 8.45 -20.46 -7.50
C LEU A 767 7.71 -21.76 -7.15
N ALA A 768 6.89 -22.27 -8.06
CA ALA A 768 6.13 -23.50 -7.83
C ALA A 768 7.05 -24.73 -7.66
N MET A 769 8.13 -24.80 -8.44
CA MET A 769 9.16 -25.84 -8.31
C MET A 769 9.96 -25.69 -7.02
N GLY A 770 10.34 -24.48 -6.62
CA GLY A 770 11.01 -24.23 -5.35
C GLY A 770 10.18 -24.71 -4.16
N ARG A 771 8.87 -24.44 -4.17
CA ARG A 771 7.93 -24.97 -3.16
C ARG A 771 7.84 -26.49 -3.18
N LEU A 772 7.82 -27.10 -4.36
CA LEU A 772 7.79 -28.56 -4.49
C LEU A 772 9.06 -29.23 -3.95
N ILE A 773 10.22 -28.68 -4.29
CA ILE A 773 11.52 -29.15 -3.79
C ILE A 773 11.57 -29.00 -2.27
N ALA A 774 11.22 -27.81 -1.75
CA ALA A 774 11.18 -27.56 -0.32
C ALA A 774 10.27 -28.57 0.40
N HIS A 775 9.05 -28.76 -0.10
CA HIS A 775 8.09 -29.67 0.52
C HIS A 775 8.59 -31.12 0.61
N ILE A 776 9.23 -31.62 -0.44
CA ILE A 776 9.79 -32.99 -0.47
C ILE A 776 10.97 -33.14 0.48
N GLN A 777 11.74 -32.07 0.67
CA GLN A 777 12.79 -32.02 1.69
C GLN A 777 12.23 -31.78 3.11
N GLY A 778 10.90 -31.74 3.28
CA GLY A 778 10.28 -31.40 4.55
C GLY A 778 10.60 -29.98 4.99
N LYS A 779 10.65 -29.02 4.07
CA LYS A 779 11.00 -27.62 4.35
C LYS A 779 9.92 -26.68 3.83
N GLU A 780 9.86 -25.50 4.43
CA GLU A 780 9.22 -24.34 3.84
C GLU A 780 10.15 -23.69 2.80
N LEU A 781 9.59 -22.90 1.89
CA LEU A 781 10.37 -22.28 0.82
C LEU A 781 11.51 -21.41 1.36
N TRP A 782 11.26 -20.58 2.38
CA TRP A 782 12.29 -19.72 2.96
C TRP A 782 13.51 -20.50 3.50
N GLN A 783 13.31 -21.73 4.00
CA GLN A 783 14.40 -22.58 4.48
C GLN A 783 15.26 -23.06 3.32
N LEU A 784 14.63 -23.55 2.25
CA LEU A 784 15.34 -23.94 1.03
C LEU A 784 16.16 -22.77 0.47
N LEU A 785 15.56 -21.58 0.35
CA LEU A 785 16.24 -20.38 -0.15
C LEU A 785 17.43 -19.98 0.72
N ARG A 786 17.30 -20.08 2.05
CA ARG A 786 18.40 -19.80 2.99
C ARG A 786 19.54 -20.79 2.81
N GLU A 787 19.25 -22.08 2.71
CA GLU A 787 20.26 -23.10 2.51
C GLU A 787 21.02 -22.92 1.19
N GLU A 788 20.32 -22.58 0.11
CA GLU A 788 20.94 -22.26 -1.19
C GLU A 788 21.88 -21.07 -1.08
N MET A 789 21.49 -20.01 -0.36
CA MET A 789 22.39 -18.89 -0.08
C MET A 789 23.60 -19.32 0.76
N LYS A 790 23.41 -20.13 1.81
CA LYS A 790 24.53 -20.62 2.64
C LYS A 790 25.50 -21.44 1.82
N GLN A 791 25.00 -22.32 0.95
CA GLN A 791 25.82 -23.13 0.03
C GLN A 791 26.58 -22.25 -0.96
N LEU A 792 25.92 -21.26 -1.55
CA LEU A 792 26.54 -20.35 -2.51
C LEU A 792 27.60 -19.45 -1.87
N ILE A 793 27.36 -18.96 -0.64
CA ILE A 793 28.39 -18.25 0.13
C ILE A 793 29.56 -19.19 0.40
N ALA A 794 29.30 -20.39 0.96
CA ALA A 794 30.34 -21.32 1.34
C ALA A 794 31.22 -21.73 0.15
N SER A 795 30.64 -22.05 -1.01
CA SER A 795 31.40 -22.38 -2.22
C SER A 795 32.25 -21.20 -2.71
N THR A 796 31.71 -19.98 -2.64
CA THR A 796 32.43 -18.74 -2.97
C THR A 796 33.61 -18.50 -2.02
N VAL A 797 33.40 -18.69 -0.72
CA VAL A 797 34.43 -18.54 0.30
C VAL A 797 35.54 -19.57 0.11
N VAL A 798 35.22 -20.83 -0.19
CA VAL A 798 36.24 -21.85 -0.47
C VAL A 798 37.04 -21.51 -1.73
N ALA A 799 36.36 -21.11 -2.80
CA ALA A 799 37.01 -20.84 -4.08
C ALA A 799 37.87 -19.56 -4.07
N HIS A 800 37.49 -18.53 -3.31
CA HIS A 800 38.13 -17.20 -3.38
C HIS A 800 38.66 -16.67 -2.05
N GLY A 801 38.12 -17.12 -0.92
CA GLY A 801 38.55 -16.68 0.41
C GLY A 801 39.80 -17.41 0.91
N GLY A 802 39.86 -18.73 0.70
CA GLY A 802 40.90 -19.61 1.25
C GLY A 802 40.72 -19.88 2.75
N LEU A 803 41.49 -20.84 3.30
CA LEU A 803 41.39 -21.24 4.71
C LEU A 803 41.71 -20.11 5.70
N GLU A 804 42.46 -19.08 5.28
CA GLU A 804 42.88 -17.97 6.14
C GLU A 804 41.71 -17.12 6.64
N ILE A 805 40.74 -16.79 5.77
CA ILE A 805 39.57 -15.97 6.12
C ILE A 805 38.65 -16.72 7.10
N ILE A 806 38.66 -18.05 7.06
CA ILE A 806 37.76 -18.90 7.86
C ILE A 806 38.31 -19.13 9.28
N LYS A 807 39.63 -19.03 9.49
CA LYS A 807 40.30 -19.32 10.77
C LYS A 807 39.76 -18.51 11.94
N ASP A 808 39.36 -17.27 11.69
CA ASP A 808 38.83 -16.39 12.73
C ASP A 808 37.40 -16.77 13.18
N PHE A 809 36.72 -17.63 12.43
CA PHE A 809 35.32 -18.01 12.66
C PHE A 809 35.12 -19.48 13.05
N ILE A 810 36.12 -20.34 12.83
CA ILE A 810 36.06 -21.77 13.12
C ILE A 810 37.25 -22.18 14.00
N PRO A 811 37.04 -22.89 15.12
CA PRO A 811 38.14 -23.38 15.96
C PRO A 811 39.15 -24.24 15.19
N ASP A 812 40.44 -24.07 15.48
CA ASP A 812 41.56 -24.78 14.83
C ASP A 812 41.41 -26.30 14.78
N GLU A 813 40.79 -26.89 15.80
CA GLU A 813 40.56 -28.33 15.93
C GLU A 813 39.57 -28.86 14.88
N LYS A 814 38.57 -28.05 14.49
CA LYS A 814 37.66 -28.36 13.38
C LYS A 814 38.35 -28.16 12.04
N ILE A 815 39.14 -27.10 11.86
CA ILE A 815 39.91 -26.84 10.63
C ILE A 815 40.87 -28.00 10.30
N ARG A 816 41.50 -28.60 11.31
CA ARG A 816 42.38 -29.77 11.13
C ARG A 816 41.65 -31.04 10.66
N LYS A 817 40.37 -31.22 10.99
CA LYS A 817 39.55 -32.32 10.46
C LYS A 817 39.15 -32.12 8.99
N ILE A 818 39.18 -30.87 8.50
CA ILE A 818 38.75 -30.48 7.15
C ILE A 818 39.91 -30.58 6.12
N GLN A 819 40.96 -31.35 6.40
CA GLN A 819 42.05 -31.60 5.44
C GLN A 819 41.63 -32.44 4.20
N SER A 820 40.33 -32.60 3.94
CA SER A 820 39.76 -33.29 2.77
C SER A 820 39.08 -32.30 1.83
N ALA A 821 39.35 -32.48 0.53
CA ALA A 821 38.83 -31.81 -0.68
C ALA A 821 37.86 -30.60 -0.51
N ASP A 822 38.13 -29.51 -1.23
CA ASP A 822 37.38 -28.23 -1.29
C ASP A 822 35.83 -28.34 -1.23
N LYS A 823 35.23 -29.40 -1.80
CA LYS A 823 33.78 -29.62 -1.75
C LYS A 823 33.24 -30.00 -0.36
N GLU A 824 33.98 -30.77 0.42
CA GLU A 824 33.56 -31.16 1.77
C GLU A 824 33.60 -29.96 2.71
N LEU A 825 34.60 -29.09 2.56
CA LEU A 825 34.71 -27.84 3.32
C LEU A 825 33.48 -26.95 3.11
N ALA A 826 33.05 -26.70 1.87
CA ALA A 826 31.88 -25.86 1.60
C ALA A 826 30.60 -26.41 2.26
N GLN A 827 30.40 -27.73 2.22
CA GLN A 827 29.27 -28.38 2.90
C GLN A 827 29.34 -28.17 4.41
N ILE A 828 30.50 -28.36 5.03
CA ILE A 828 30.70 -28.16 6.47
C ILE A 828 30.41 -26.71 6.85
N LEU A 829 30.95 -25.72 6.12
CA LEU A 829 30.70 -24.30 6.37
C LEU A 829 29.21 -23.97 6.33
N SER A 830 28.53 -24.41 5.28
CA SER A 830 27.09 -24.15 5.09
C SER A 830 26.21 -24.83 6.14
N ALA A 831 26.63 -25.98 6.68
CA ALA A 831 25.87 -26.72 7.67
C ALA A 831 26.11 -26.19 9.09
N GLU A 832 27.35 -25.86 9.43
CA GLU A 832 27.73 -25.55 10.81
C GLU A 832 27.70 -24.06 11.15
N LEU A 833 27.88 -23.17 10.17
CA LEU A 833 27.92 -21.74 10.44
C LEU A 833 26.53 -21.10 10.31
N PRO A 834 26.15 -20.21 11.24
CA PRO A 834 24.96 -19.38 11.07
C PRO A 834 25.05 -18.51 9.81
N PHE A 835 23.91 -18.24 9.19
CA PHE A 835 23.80 -17.42 7.98
C PHE A 835 24.45 -16.04 8.14
N SER A 836 24.24 -15.38 9.28
CA SER A 836 24.83 -14.06 9.58
C SER A 836 26.36 -14.10 9.65
N THR A 837 26.94 -15.21 10.10
CA THR A 837 28.39 -15.42 10.13
C THR A 837 28.92 -15.60 8.71
N LEU A 838 28.24 -16.41 7.89
CA LEU A 838 28.59 -16.59 6.47
C LEU A 838 28.56 -15.27 5.70
N VAL A 839 27.57 -14.41 5.94
CA VAL A 839 27.52 -13.07 5.33
C VAL A 839 28.74 -12.21 5.71
N LYS A 840 29.17 -12.23 6.98
CA LYS A 840 30.40 -11.51 7.40
C LYS A 840 31.64 -12.03 6.69
N ILE A 841 31.74 -13.35 6.52
CA ILE A 841 32.83 -13.98 5.77
C ILE A 841 32.77 -13.55 4.29
N LEU A 842 31.58 -13.51 3.68
CA LEU A 842 31.40 -13.03 2.30
C LEU A 842 31.88 -11.59 2.14
N GLN A 843 31.61 -10.71 3.11
CA GLN A 843 32.10 -9.33 3.11
C GLN A 843 33.64 -9.26 3.13
N GLN A 844 34.31 -10.14 3.86
CA GLN A 844 35.77 -10.24 3.84
C GLN A 844 36.30 -10.76 2.49
N VAL A 845 35.61 -11.73 1.89
CA VAL A 845 35.91 -12.21 0.53
C VAL A 845 35.77 -11.07 -0.48
N GLU A 846 34.72 -10.27 -0.39
CA GLU A 846 34.54 -9.11 -1.26
C GLU A 846 35.69 -8.10 -1.10
N GLN A 847 36.09 -7.76 0.13
CA GLN A 847 37.24 -6.87 0.33
C GLN A 847 38.53 -7.40 -0.33
N LYS A 848 38.69 -8.72 -0.40
CA LYS A 848 39.80 -9.36 -1.12
C LYS A 848 39.60 -9.28 -2.64
N LEU A 849 38.43 -9.64 -3.16
CA LEU A 849 38.10 -9.57 -4.60
C LEU A 849 38.28 -8.15 -5.16
N LYS A 850 37.87 -7.13 -4.40
CA LYS A 850 38.07 -5.73 -4.74
C LYS A 850 39.55 -5.36 -4.91
N LYS A 851 40.45 -5.90 -4.07
CA LYS A 851 41.91 -5.72 -4.22
C LYS A 851 42.46 -6.44 -5.46
N GLU A 852 41.81 -7.51 -5.88
CA GLU A 852 42.13 -8.28 -7.10
C GLU A 852 41.44 -7.72 -8.36
N ASN A 853 40.70 -6.61 -8.26
CA ASN A 853 39.90 -6.03 -9.33
C ASN A 853 38.88 -7.01 -9.95
N LYS A 854 38.34 -7.93 -9.13
CA LYS A 854 37.27 -8.86 -9.50
C LYS A 854 35.93 -8.36 -8.95
N LYS A 855 34.86 -8.58 -9.70
CA LYS A 855 33.49 -8.23 -9.28
C LYS A 855 32.84 -9.41 -8.56
N LEU A 856 32.22 -9.13 -7.41
CA LEU A 856 31.56 -10.15 -6.59
C LEU A 856 30.41 -10.83 -7.35
N TYR A 857 29.62 -10.07 -8.12
CA TYR A 857 28.50 -10.63 -8.89
C TYR A 857 28.97 -11.68 -9.90
N GLN A 858 30.13 -11.47 -10.56
CA GLN A 858 30.68 -12.43 -11.52
C GLN A 858 31.07 -13.73 -10.82
N VAL A 859 31.76 -13.61 -9.69
CA VAL A 859 32.17 -14.76 -8.87
C VAL A 859 30.94 -15.55 -8.39
N LEU A 860 29.91 -14.87 -7.87
CA LEU A 860 28.69 -15.55 -7.44
C LEU A 860 27.98 -16.26 -8.60
N ARG A 861 27.91 -15.65 -9.79
CA ARG A 861 27.37 -16.31 -10.99
C ARG A 861 28.15 -17.57 -11.37
N GLU A 862 29.47 -17.51 -11.32
CA GLU A 862 30.36 -18.65 -11.61
C GLU A 862 30.13 -19.80 -10.64
N GLN A 863 29.95 -19.50 -9.35
CA GLN A 863 29.68 -20.52 -8.33
C GLN A 863 28.26 -21.09 -8.41
N ALA A 864 27.27 -20.25 -8.71
CA ALA A 864 25.87 -20.66 -8.88
C ALA A 864 25.66 -21.53 -10.13
N LYS A 865 26.47 -21.32 -11.18
CA LYS A 865 26.43 -22.10 -12.45
C LYS A 865 25.07 -22.10 -13.13
N ILE A 866 24.29 -21.03 -12.96
CA ILE A 866 22.96 -20.88 -13.56
C ILE A 866 23.00 -20.43 -15.03
N TYR A 867 24.10 -19.81 -15.46
CA TYR A 867 24.30 -19.34 -16.86
C TYR A 867 25.35 -20.15 -17.64
N LEU A 868 26.12 -21.02 -16.96
CA LEU A 868 27.30 -21.70 -17.50
C LEU A 868 27.08 -23.20 -17.70
#